data_AF-A0A7W2YAD6-F1
#
_entry.id   AF-A0A7W2YAD6-F1
#
_cell.length_a   1.000
_cell.length_b   1.000
_cell.length_c   1.000
_cell.angle_alpha   90.00
_cell.angle_beta   90.00
_cell.angle_gamma   90.00
#
_symmetry.space_group_name_H-M   'P 1'
#
loop_
_entity.id
_entity.type
_entity.pdbx_description
1 polymer ?
#
loop_
_entity_poly.entity_id
_entity_poly.type
_entity_poly.pdbx_seq_one_letter_code
_entity_poly.pdbx_strand_id
1 'polypeptide(L)'
;MRFFKLLLLFIFISGCATITYIELDDRYGFSNPIHRSNVTTITPQQSELFHNQVRPILENRCIVCHGCYDAPCQLKMESIAGIERGANKTVVYDGARLQAIPVTNIQGNPKTIDQWRSEEFYPILNERQQSPQANLASSLMYQMLQLKRNNPLPDEVILSKAFDVSLNRQQECPTIDEFKHYQENNPLGGMPYALPNLPDDEYQQLTLWLAEGAKMPAPTAPSATELVMVEKWETFLNGDSKKEQLVGRYLYEHLYLANLYFDASQQSFFNIVRSKTPPTQAVQIITTRRPFEDPNVERVYYRLQKKQATVLAKRHMPYRFDLAKLTRYKALFFSPGYTVEELPGYKLKYASNPFITFQALPLESRYRFLLDEAQFSIMNFIKGPVCRGQIALNVIEDQFWVAFENPENIDMFGINKFLVEHSKLLQFPAATSSSVLSILDWREYTSRQKEYVAAKKAFIESLDLRAGNIDLDLIWSGENNPNAALTIFRHFDSASVVKGFVGKPPKSAWVIGYPLLERIHYLLVAGFDVYGDVGHQLKTRLYMDFLRMEGESAFLMLLPQKVRKETHDLWYRETSSDVNDYNFLTNFADLPDSGIEYQTDQPQAELYQLLKEHTATTHNNSHQLTSSINDYKFKRLENLTGESVSLLPEVSFVVVNDSNTSQVFTLLRNSAHSNVAHLFAEKKRRLHAEDTLTLARGAIGTYPKAFFNISQQEVAEFIVAIENMKTKDDYFNLKSRYAVRRTNTDFWTFSDKLHQQLNNDQGIEFGLLDYNRLENK
;
A
#
# COMPACT_ATOMS: atom_id res chain seq x y z
N MET A 1 29.02 46.58 -10.12
CA MET A 1 27.69 46.54 -10.79
C MET A 1 26.95 45.19 -10.67
N ARG A 2 27.58 44.03 -10.89
CA ARG A 2 26.91 42.71 -10.75
C ARG A 2 26.40 42.42 -9.32
N PHE A 3 27.18 42.77 -8.29
CA PHE A 3 26.80 42.59 -6.88
C PHE A 3 25.61 43.46 -6.46
N PHE A 4 25.55 44.71 -6.94
CA PHE A 4 24.45 45.63 -6.65
C PHE A 4 23.13 45.20 -7.32
N LYS A 5 23.20 44.60 -8.52
CA LYS A 5 22.04 44.00 -9.20
C LYS A 5 21.53 42.75 -8.47
N LEU A 6 22.42 41.92 -7.92
CA LEU A 6 22.06 40.77 -7.09
C LEU A 6 21.44 41.18 -5.75
N LEU A 7 21.94 42.25 -5.13
CA LEU A 7 21.38 42.81 -3.89
C LEU A 7 19.98 43.40 -4.11
N LEU A 8 19.78 44.16 -5.21
CA LEU A 8 18.47 44.70 -5.60
C LEU A 8 17.47 43.59 -5.95
N LEU A 9 17.92 42.52 -6.60
CA LEU A 9 17.08 41.34 -6.87
C LEU A 9 16.66 40.65 -5.57
N PHE A 10 17.58 40.50 -4.62
CA PHE A 10 17.29 39.93 -3.30
C PHE A 10 16.29 40.78 -2.50
N ILE A 11 16.41 42.11 -2.54
CA ILE A 11 15.50 43.05 -1.86
C ILE A 11 14.11 43.05 -2.52
N PHE A 12 14.02 42.93 -3.84
CA PHE A 12 12.72 42.86 -4.54
C PHE A 12 11.97 41.55 -4.28
N ILE A 13 12.70 40.43 -4.22
CA ILE A 13 12.10 39.10 -3.97
C ILE A 13 11.67 38.98 -2.50
N SER A 14 12.46 39.50 -1.54
CA SER A 14 12.06 39.52 -0.12
C SER A 14 10.93 40.53 0.16
N GLY A 15 10.85 41.60 -0.62
CA GLY A 15 9.82 42.65 -0.49
C GLY A 15 8.39 42.18 -0.81
N CYS A 16 8.21 41.29 -1.79
CA CYS A 16 6.85 40.88 -2.18
C CYS A 16 6.17 40.01 -1.12
N ALA A 17 6.91 39.10 -0.46
CA ALA A 17 6.39 38.25 0.61
C ALA A 17 6.16 39.01 1.92
N THR A 18 7.00 40.02 2.22
CA THR A 18 6.82 40.86 3.41
C THR A 18 5.64 41.82 3.31
N ILE A 19 5.29 42.31 2.11
CA ILE A 19 4.15 43.21 1.91
C ILE A 19 2.80 42.49 2.08
N THR A 20 2.64 41.25 1.58
CA THR A 20 1.40 40.47 1.79
C THR A 20 1.23 39.99 3.22
N TYR A 21 2.32 39.64 3.90
CA TYR A 21 2.31 39.31 5.33
C TYR A 21 1.75 40.47 6.18
N ILE A 22 2.19 41.70 5.91
CA ILE A 22 1.70 42.92 6.56
C ILE A 22 0.21 43.15 6.25
N GLU A 23 -0.26 42.87 5.02
CA GLU A 23 -1.66 43.12 4.62
C GLU A 23 -2.70 42.25 5.37
N LEU A 24 -2.43 40.96 5.59
CA LEU A 24 -3.35 40.07 6.31
C LEU A 24 -3.29 40.27 7.82
N ASP A 25 -2.08 40.46 8.37
CA ASP A 25 -1.88 40.75 9.80
C ASP A 25 -2.57 42.06 10.20
N ASP A 26 -2.41 43.12 9.41
CA ASP A 26 -3.02 44.43 9.69
C ASP A 26 -4.55 44.39 9.63
N ARG A 27 -5.12 43.57 8.74
CA ARG A 27 -6.58 43.50 8.53
C ARG A 27 -7.29 42.54 9.48
N TYR A 28 -6.67 41.40 9.80
CA TYR A 28 -7.34 40.30 10.50
C TYR A 28 -6.58 39.82 11.75
N GLY A 29 -5.49 40.47 12.11
CA GLY A 29 -4.63 40.11 13.24
C GLY A 29 -3.64 38.99 12.89
N PHE A 30 -2.65 38.81 13.77
CA PHE A 30 -1.60 37.80 13.64
C PHE A 30 -2.16 36.37 13.64
N SER A 31 -1.48 35.49 12.92
CA SER A 31 -1.84 34.07 12.83
C SER A 31 -1.52 33.42 14.17
N ASN A 32 -2.52 32.83 14.80
CA ASN A 32 -2.37 32.23 16.12
C ASN A 32 -3.25 30.96 16.25
N PRO A 33 -2.66 29.77 16.48
CA PRO A 33 -3.41 28.52 16.64
C PRO A 33 -4.49 28.54 17.73
N ILE A 34 -4.37 29.40 18.74
CA ILE A 34 -5.37 29.58 19.79
C ILE A 34 -6.69 30.06 19.19
N HIS A 35 -6.64 30.92 18.18
CA HIS A 35 -7.85 31.46 17.54
C HIS A 35 -8.63 30.35 16.85
N ARG A 36 -7.94 29.35 16.27
CA ARG A 36 -8.52 28.14 15.69
C ARG A 36 -9.03 27.17 16.76
N SER A 37 -8.24 26.94 17.80
CA SER A 37 -8.58 26.02 18.90
C SER A 37 -9.86 26.44 19.65
N ASN A 38 -10.15 27.74 19.68
CA ASN A 38 -11.35 28.31 20.32
C ASN A 38 -12.63 28.24 19.45
N VAL A 39 -12.53 27.83 18.19
CA VAL A 39 -13.69 27.65 17.26
C VAL A 39 -14.51 26.39 17.59
N THR A 40 -14.05 25.58 18.55
CA THR A 40 -14.50 24.23 18.88
C THR A 40 -15.95 24.10 19.40
N THR A 41 -16.65 25.21 19.65
CA THR A 41 -18.09 25.16 19.93
C THR A 41 -18.88 24.96 18.64
N ILE A 42 -19.25 23.71 18.38
CA ILE A 42 -20.10 23.29 17.26
C ILE A 42 -21.53 23.04 17.76
N THR A 43 -22.53 23.54 17.03
CA THR A 43 -23.94 23.23 17.32
C THR A 43 -24.32 21.86 16.73
N PRO A 44 -25.40 21.21 17.20
CA PRO A 44 -25.89 19.98 16.58
C PRO A 44 -26.16 20.13 15.08
N GLN A 45 -26.71 21.27 14.66
CA GLN A 45 -26.98 21.59 13.26
C GLN A 45 -25.68 21.69 12.43
N GLN A 46 -24.63 22.32 12.97
CA GLN A 46 -23.32 22.39 12.31
C GLN A 46 -22.63 21.03 12.24
N SER A 47 -22.82 20.19 13.27
CA SER A 47 -22.33 18.81 13.27
C SER A 47 -23.02 17.98 12.17
N GLU A 48 -24.34 18.10 12.05
CA GLU A 48 -25.12 17.44 11.01
C GLU A 48 -24.74 17.93 9.60
N LEU A 49 -24.61 19.26 9.43
CA LEU A 49 -24.12 19.87 8.19
C LEU A 49 -22.76 19.31 7.78
N PHE A 50 -21.83 19.21 8.73
CA PHE A 50 -20.50 18.66 8.45
C PHE A 50 -20.59 17.20 8.00
N HIS A 51 -21.33 16.37 8.73
CA HIS A 51 -21.41 14.93 8.43
C HIS A 51 -22.14 14.64 7.11
N ASN A 52 -23.22 15.36 6.82
CA ASN A 52 -24.11 15.05 5.70
C ASN A 52 -23.77 15.79 4.41
N GLN A 53 -23.10 16.95 4.50
CA GLN A 53 -22.81 17.79 3.32
C GLN A 53 -21.31 17.98 3.12
N VAL A 54 -20.59 18.49 4.12
CA VAL A 54 -19.17 18.85 3.96
C VAL A 54 -18.29 17.60 3.80
N ARG A 55 -18.43 16.62 4.69
CA ARG A 55 -17.59 15.42 4.69
C ARG A 55 -17.68 14.63 3.37
N PRO A 56 -18.86 14.35 2.80
CA PRO A 56 -18.95 13.71 1.48
C PRO A 56 -18.20 14.45 0.37
N ILE A 57 -18.20 15.79 0.38
CA ILE A 57 -17.43 16.60 -0.58
C ILE A 57 -15.93 16.45 -0.33
N LEU A 58 -15.48 16.56 0.92
CA LEU A 58 -14.07 16.37 1.27
C LEU A 58 -13.59 14.97 0.85
N GLU A 59 -14.41 13.95 1.06
CA GLU A 59 -14.13 12.55 0.69
C GLU A 59 -13.99 12.39 -0.82
N ASN A 60 -14.96 12.83 -1.61
CA ASN A 60 -14.99 12.55 -3.04
C ASN A 60 -14.25 13.56 -3.92
N ARG A 61 -13.84 14.72 -3.38
CA ARG A 61 -13.14 15.78 -4.15
C ARG A 61 -11.72 16.04 -3.68
N CYS A 62 -11.46 15.96 -2.37
CA CYS A 62 -10.17 16.33 -1.79
C CYS A 62 -9.33 15.10 -1.41
N ILE A 63 -9.92 14.17 -0.65
CA ILE A 63 -9.23 13.00 -0.07
C ILE A 63 -8.70 12.04 -1.15
N VAL A 64 -9.38 11.96 -2.30
CA VAL A 64 -8.93 11.21 -3.50
C VAL A 64 -7.57 11.68 -4.04
N CYS A 65 -7.10 12.86 -3.64
CA CYS A 65 -5.76 13.38 -3.96
C CYS A 65 -4.90 13.63 -2.71
N HIS A 66 -5.52 14.01 -1.59
CA HIS A 66 -4.89 14.45 -0.34
C HIS A 66 -4.99 13.43 0.79
N GLY A 67 -4.57 12.18 0.52
CA GLY A 67 -4.55 11.12 1.52
C GLY A 67 -3.21 10.38 1.59
N CYS A 68 -2.92 9.69 2.70
CA CYS A 68 -1.70 8.87 2.85
C CYS A 68 -0.38 9.68 2.76
N TYR A 69 0.77 9.01 2.83
CA TYR A 69 2.10 9.59 2.60
C TYR A 69 2.33 10.08 1.16
N ASP A 70 1.44 9.71 0.24
CA ASP A 70 1.44 10.20 -1.14
C ASP A 70 0.84 11.61 -1.29
N ALA A 71 0.17 12.12 -0.25
CA ALA A 71 -0.47 13.42 -0.29
C ALA A 71 0.55 14.55 -0.57
N PRO A 72 0.30 15.40 -1.58
CA PRO A 72 1.13 16.58 -1.85
C PRO A 72 1.24 17.46 -0.60
N CYS A 73 2.43 18.00 -0.36
CA CYS A 73 2.74 18.90 0.76
C CYS A 73 2.42 18.28 2.13
N GLN A 74 2.44 16.94 2.24
CA GLN A 74 1.96 16.19 3.40
C GLN A 74 0.53 16.57 3.85
N LEU A 75 -0.29 17.19 3.01
CA LEU A 75 -1.63 17.62 3.38
C LEU A 75 -2.57 16.42 3.39
N LYS A 76 -2.80 15.88 4.59
CA LYS A 76 -3.62 14.67 4.82
C LYS A 76 -5.01 15.07 5.26
N MET A 77 -5.99 14.97 4.36
CA MET A 77 -7.36 15.41 4.62
C MET A 77 -8.28 14.28 5.09
N GLU A 78 -7.77 13.04 5.22
CA GLU A 78 -8.59 11.88 5.59
C GLU A 78 -9.16 11.91 7.01
N SER A 79 -8.76 12.88 7.85
CA SER A 79 -9.28 13.05 9.21
C SER A 79 -9.24 14.50 9.65
N ILE A 80 -10.08 14.84 10.62
CA ILE A 80 -10.11 16.17 11.26
C ILE A 80 -8.71 16.57 11.77
N ALA A 81 -8.02 15.65 12.46
CA ALA A 81 -6.66 15.89 12.94
C ALA A 81 -5.66 16.20 11.81
N GLY A 82 -5.85 15.62 10.63
CA GLY A 82 -5.03 15.90 9.45
C GLY A 82 -5.31 17.27 8.82
N ILE A 83 -6.59 17.68 8.78
CA ILE A 83 -7.01 19.02 8.33
C ILE A 83 -6.44 20.10 9.28
N GLU A 84 -6.55 19.91 10.60
CA GLU A 84 -6.02 20.85 11.60
C GLU A 84 -4.48 20.92 11.58
N ARG A 85 -3.82 19.78 11.35
CA ARG A 85 -2.38 19.72 11.19
C ARG A 85 -1.92 20.63 10.05
N GLY A 86 -2.62 20.63 8.92
CA GLY A 86 -2.29 21.41 7.75
C GLY A 86 -1.19 20.77 6.89
N ALA A 87 -0.43 21.61 6.19
CA ALA A 87 0.55 21.20 5.17
C ALA A 87 1.99 21.46 5.63
N ASN A 88 2.96 20.77 5.01
CA ASN A 88 4.38 20.93 5.25
C ASN A 88 5.15 20.75 3.93
N LYS A 89 6.20 21.57 3.71
CA LYS A 89 6.98 21.57 2.46
C LYS A 89 7.91 20.37 2.32
N THR A 90 8.17 19.62 3.39
CA THR A 90 9.08 18.47 3.42
C THR A 90 8.49 17.30 2.64
N VAL A 91 9.25 16.78 1.68
CA VAL A 91 8.88 15.57 0.92
C VAL A 91 9.15 14.35 1.79
N VAL A 92 8.15 13.46 1.96
CA VAL A 92 8.27 12.23 2.76
C VAL A 92 8.99 11.12 1.98
N TYR A 93 8.55 10.83 0.75
CA TYR A 93 9.22 9.88 -0.14
C TYR A 93 10.36 10.55 -0.91
N ASP A 94 11.53 10.63 -0.28
CA ASP A 94 12.76 11.12 -0.89
C ASP A 94 13.81 10.01 -0.91
N GLY A 95 13.95 9.38 -2.08
CA GLY A 95 14.92 8.31 -2.31
C GLY A 95 16.38 8.80 -2.41
N ALA A 96 16.62 10.10 -2.38
CA ALA A 96 17.97 10.69 -2.40
C ALA A 96 18.43 11.18 -1.01
N ARG A 97 17.60 11.01 0.03
CA ARG A 97 17.84 11.60 1.35
C ARG A 97 19.03 10.95 2.07
N LEU A 98 19.97 11.78 2.52
CA LEU A 98 21.18 11.33 3.22
C LEU A 98 21.01 11.14 4.73
N GLN A 99 20.00 11.77 5.34
CA GLN A 99 19.73 11.70 6.78
C GLN A 99 18.25 11.44 7.04
N ALA A 100 17.96 10.69 8.09
CA ALA A 100 16.60 10.47 8.52
C ALA A 100 15.92 11.78 8.98
N ILE A 101 14.61 11.91 8.74
CA ILE A 101 13.78 13.01 9.24
C ILE A 101 12.90 12.55 10.42
N PRO A 102 12.33 13.48 11.21
CA PRO A 102 11.33 13.15 12.23
C PRO A 102 10.08 12.51 11.64
N VAL A 103 9.44 11.63 12.41
CA VAL A 103 8.17 11.00 12.04
C VAL A 103 7.03 12.00 12.22
N THR A 104 6.27 12.25 11.15
CA THR A 104 5.13 13.18 11.14
C THR A 104 3.80 12.44 11.06
N ASN A 105 3.64 11.28 11.72
CA ASN A 105 2.38 10.53 11.67
C ASN A 105 1.27 11.21 12.50
N ILE A 106 0.02 11.10 12.04
CA ILE A 106 -1.16 11.58 12.78
C ILE A 106 -1.61 10.53 13.82
N GLN A 107 -1.23 9.28 13.61
CA GLN A 107 -1.58 8.14 14.46
C GLN A 107 -0.65 8.09 15.68
N GLY A 108 -1.20 8.24 16.88
CA GLY A 108 -0.41 8.29 18.11
C GLY A 108 -1.13 9.11 19.18
N ASN A 109 -0.36 9.70 20.10
CA ASN A 109 -0.92 10.72 20.99
C ASN A 109 -1.34 11.94 20.16
N PRO A 110 -2.59 12.43 20.30
CA PRO A 110 -3.02 13.63 19.58
C PRO A 110 -2.08 14.78 19.90
N LYS A 111 -1.36 15.28 18.89
CA LYS A 111 -0.60 16.53 19.02
C LYS A 111 -1.57 17.71 18.97
N THR A 112 -1.26 18.74 19.74
CA THR A 112 -1.98 20.02 19.66
C THR A 112 -1.64 20.75 18.36
N ILE A 113 -2.46 21.73 17.97
CA ILE A 113 -2.18 22.54 16.78
C ILE A 113 -0.83 23.26 16.93
N ASP A 114 -0.54 23.82 18.11
CA ASP A 114 0.75 24.46 18.42
C ASP A 114 1.96 23.53 18.19
N GLN A 115 1.83 22.27 18.62
CA GLN A 115 2.89 21.28 18.41
C GLN A 115 3.13 21.03 16.91
N TRP A 116 2.08 21.00 16.08
CA TRP A 116 2.25 20.90 14.63
C TRP A 116 2.93 22.12 14.03
N ARG A 117 2.56 23.34 14.47
CA ARG A 117 3.23 24.57 14.01
C ARG A 117 4.72 24.58 14.38
N SER A 118 5.09 24.05 15.55
CA SER A 118 6.49 23.90 15.96
C SER A 118 7.29 22.90 15.11
N GLU A 119 6.60 22.02 14.39
CA GLU A 119 7.17 21.06 13.42
C GLU A 119 7.06 21.58 11.98
N GLU A 120 6.96 22.90 11.80
CA GLU A 120 6.91 23.60 10.50
C GLU A 120 5.68 23.25 9.64
N PHE A 121 4.65 22.62 10.20
CA PHE A 121 3.36 22.56 9.52
C PHE A 121 2.68 23.91 9.56
N TYR A 122 2.07 24.34 8.46
CA TYR A 122 1.32 25.58 8.37
C TYR A 122 -0.17 25.32 8.11
N PRO A 123 -1.06 26.22 8.57
CA PRO A 123 -2.49 25.99 8.47
C PRO A 123 -2.99 26.12 7.03
N ILE A 124 -4.00 25.31 6.69
CA ILE A 124 -4.78 25.48 5.46
C ILE A 124 -6.13 26.20 5.71
N LEU A 125 -6.51 26.32 6.98
CA LEU A 125 -7.67 27.03 7.49
C LEU A 125 -7.24 28.35 8.14
N ASN A 126 -8.18 29.24 8.42
CA ASN A 126 -7.87 30.52 9.04
C ASN A 126 -7.48 30.36 10.54
N GLU A 127 -6.30 30.87 10.91
CA GLU A 127 -5.83 30.99 12.31
C GLU A 127 -5.78 32.45 12.80
N ARG A 128 -6.37 33.40 12.06
CA ARG A 128 -6.47 34.81 12.43
C ARG A 128 -7.82 35.07 13.11
N GLN A 129 -8.30 36.32 13.11
CA GLN A 129 -9.66 36.65 13.57
C GLN A 129 -10.70 35.72 12.93
N GLN A 130 -11.62 35.19 13.73
CA GLN A 130 -12.66 34.26 13.29
C GLN A 130 -13.94 35.02 12.87
N SER A 131 -13.88 35.75 11.75
CA SER A 131 -15.03 36.37 11.09
C SER A 131 -15.21 35.78 9.69
N PRO A 132 -16.42 35.78 9.11
CA PRO A 132 -16.64 35.22 7.76
C PRO A 132 -15.67 35.75 6.70
N GLN A 133 -15.39 37.04 6.71
CA GLN A 133 -14.46 37.69 5.78
C GLN A 133 -13.01 37.23 6.01
N ALA A 134 -12.56 37.21 7.26
CA ALA A 134 -11.20 36.77 7.61
C ALA A 134 -11.01 35.27 7.34
N ASN A 135 -12.04 34.46 7.61
CA ASN A 135 -12.05 33.02 7.38
C ASN A 135 -11.82 32.67 5.90
N LEU A 136 -12.45 33.41 4.99
CA LEU A 136 -12.25 33.22 3.55
C LEU A 136 -10.93 33.85 3.07
N ALA A 137 -10.64 35.09 3.46
CA ALA A 137 -9.43 35.79 3.01
C ALA A 137 -8.12 35.11 3.46
N SER A 138 -8.15 34.43 4.62
CA SER A 138 -6.96 33.82 5.24
C SER A 138 -6.98 32.29 5.21
N SER A 139 -7.92 31.66 4.49
CA SER A 139 -7.94 30.20 4.29
C SER A 139 -7.27 29.84 2.97
N LEU A 140 -6.11 29.19 3.04
CA LEU A 140 -5.44 28.66 1.84
C LEU A 140 -6.34 27.70 1.06
N MET A 141 -7.13 26.88 1.76
CA MET A 141 -8.11 26.00 1.14
C MET A 141 -9.13 26.78 0.30
N TYR A 142 -9.76 27.82 0.86
CA TYR A 142 -10.70 28.65 0.11
C TYR A 142 -10.03 29.32 -1.11
N GLN A 143 -8.84 29.88 -0.91
CA GLN A 143 -8.09 30.57 -1.95
C GLN A 143 -7.76 29.65 -3.14
N MET A 144 -7.37 28.39 -2.87
CA MET A 144 -7.14 27.38 -3.91
C MET A 144 -8.42 26.98 -4.67
N LEU A 145 -9.56 26.89 -3.97
CA LEU A 145 -10.87 26.62 -4.59
C LEU A 145 -11.32 27.81 -5.46
N GLN A 146 -11.12 29.03 -4.97
CA GLN A 146 -11.45 30.25 -5.71
C GLN A 146 -10.57 30.39 -6.96
N LEU A 147 -9.27 30.10 -6.86
CA LEU A 147 -8.35 30.10 -8.00
C LEU A 147 -8.83 29.16 -9.11
N LYS A 148 -9.27 27.95 -8.74
CA LYS A 148 -9.84 26.97 -9.68
C LYS A 148 -11.09 27.50 -10.35
N ARG A 149 -12.01 28.08 -9.57
CA ARG A 149 -13.27 28.59 -10.10
C ARG A 149 -13.06 29.76 -11.07
N ASN A 150 -12.09 30.63 -10.78
CA ASN A 150 -11.73 31.76 -11.64
C ASN A 150 -10.94 31.35 -12.88
N ASN A 151 -10.28 30.19 -12.85
CA ASN A 151 -9.48 29.65 -13.94
C ASN A 151 -9.90 28.19 -14.21
N PRO A 152 -11.10 27.97 -14.80
CA PRO A 152 -11.58 26.63 -15.12
C PRO A 152 -10.62 25.90 -16.07
N LEU A 153 -10.81 24.58 -16.22
CA LEU A 153 -10.07 23.84 -17.25
C LEU A 153 -10.36 24.45 -18.64
N PRO A 154 -9.36 24.47 -19.54
CA PRO A 154 -9.58 24.84 -20.92
C PRO A 154 -10.52 23.84 -21.61
N ASP A 155 -11.23 24.29 -22.64
CA ASP A 155 -12.07 23.44 -23.50
C ASP A 155 -11.18 22.65 -24.48
N GLU A 156 -10.36 21.76 -23.93
CA GLU A 156 -9.43 20.90 -24.64
C GLU A 156 -9.62 19.44 -24.21
N VAL A 157 -9.55 18.51 -25.17
CA VAL A 157 -9.68 17.06 -24.87
C VAL A 157 -8.51 16.55 -24.03
N ILE A 158 -7.29 17.03 -24.29
CA ILE A 158 -6.06 16.72 -23.55
C ILE A 158 -5.53 18.03 -22.97
N LEU A 159 -5.20 18.05 -21.68
CA LEU A 159 -4.62 19.23 -21.06
C LEU A 159 -3.26 19.53 -21.69
N SER A 160 -3.01 20.80 -22.02
CA SER A 160 -1.71 21.24 -22.50
C SER A 160 -0.59 21.03 -21.46
N LYS A 161 0.67 21.23 -21.88
CA LYS A 161 1.86 21.14 -21.00
C LYS A 161 1.87 22.17 -19.85
N ALA A 162 0.93 23.10 -19.81
CA ALA A 162 0.74 23.99 -18.67
C ALA A 162 0.29 23.24 -17.40
N PHE A 163 -0.23 22.03 -17.53
CA PHE A 163 -0.55 21.15 -16.40
C PHE A 163 0.51 20.07 -16.24
N ASP A 164 1.31 20.14 -15.16
CA ASP A 164 2.23 19.06 -14.79
C ASP A 164 1.50 17.99 -13.96
N VAL A 165 1.09 16.93 -14.65
CA VAL A 165 0.49 15.72 -14.05
C VAL A 165 1.49 14.58 -13.93
N SER A 166 2.79 14.85 -14.02
CA SER A 166 3.82 13.83 -13.84
C SER A 166 3.88 13.36 -12.38
N LEU A 167 4.21 12.08 -12.20
CA LEU A 167 4.27 11.43 -10.88
C LEU A 167 5.29 12.08 -9.93
N ASN A 168 6.40 12.58 -10.47
CA ASN A 168 7.52 13.16 -9.72
C ASN A 168 7.61 14.67 -9.93
N ARG A 169 6.49 15.35 -10.20
CA ARG A 169 6.45 16.81 -10.30
C ARG A 169 6.99 17.46 -9.03
N GLN A 170 7.62 18.61 -9.18
CA GLN A 170 7.99 19.43 -8.04
C GLN A 170 6.72 19.86 -7.31
N GLN A 171 6.66 19.64 -5.99
CA GLN A 171 5.51 20.04 -5.20
C GLN A 171 5.58 21.54 -4.92
N GLU A 172 4.49 22.25 -5.21
CA GLU A 172 4.33 23.66 -4.88
C GLU A 172 3.39 23.79 -3.70
N CYS A 173 3.96 24.20 -2.56
CA CYS A 173 3.32 24.14 -1.25
C CYS A 173 3.24 25.53 -0.63
N PRO A 174 2.49 26.49 -1.22
CA PRO A 174 2.44 27.86 -0.72
C PRO A 174 1.78 27.92 0.65
N THR A 175 2.24 28.82 1.52
CA THR A 175 1.45 29.27 2.66
C THR A 175 0.39 30.27 2.22
N ILE A 176 -0.54 30.64 3.10
CA ILE A 176 -1.52 31.70 2.80
C ILE A 176 -0.83 33.05 2.49
N ASP A 177 0.27 33.36 3.18
CA ASP A 177 0.99 34.63 2.97
C ASP A 177 1.78 34.64 1.64
N GLU A 178 2.17 33.45 1.15
CA GLU A 178 2.80 33.23 -0.16
C GLU A 178 1.78 33.12 -1.32
N PHE A 179 0.49 32.98 -1.01
CA PHE A 179 -0.52 32.57 -1.98
C PHE A 179 -0.70 33.54 -3.15
N LYS A 180 -0.63 34.85 -2.90
CA LYS A 180 -0.75 35.85 -3.98
C LYS A 180 0.32 35.66 -5.05
N HIS A 181 1.56 35.47 -4.64
CA HIS A 181 2.67 35.20 -5.54
C HIS A 181 2.50 33.85 -6.25
N TYR A 182 2.02 32.84 -5.53
CA TYR A 182 1.68 31.55 -6.13
C TYR A 182 0.62 31.70 -7.23
N GLN A 183 -0.48 32.41 -6.97
CA GLN A 183 -1.57 32.65 -7.92
C GLN A 183 -1.08 33.36 -9.19
N GLU A 184 -0.20 34.36 -9.06
CA GLU A 184 0.36 35.11 -10.20
C GLU A 184 1.22 34.23 -11.12
N ASN A 185 2.00 33.30 -10.53
CA ASN A 185 2.87 32.40 -11.30
C ASN A 185 2.17 31.12 -11.76
N ASN A 186 1.11 30.70 -11.07
CA ASN A 186 0.39 29.46 -11.30
C ASN A 186 -1.13 29.68 -11.42
N PRO A 187 -1.60 30.44 -12.43
CA PRO A 187 -3.02 30.74 -12.56
C PRO A 187 -3.90 29.49 -12.73
N LEU A 188 -3.34 28.39 -13.25
CA LEU A 188 -4.00 27.10 -13.43
C LEU A 188 -3.78 26.12 -12.26
N GLY A 189 -3.16 26.58 -11.17
CA GLY A 189 -2.81 25.78 -9.98
C GLY A 189 -3.96 25.50 -9.01
N GLY A 190 -5.16 26.04 -9.27
CA GLY A 190 -6.33 25.86 -8.40
C GLY A 190 -6.77 24.40 -8.24
N MET A 191 -7.39 24.09 -7.10
CA MET A 191 -7.86 22.74 -6.77
C MET A 191 -9.38 22.58 -6.97
N PRO A 192 -9.89 21.44 -7.47
CA PRO A 192 -9.16 20.22 -7.84
C PRO A 192 -8.22 20.40 -9.05
N TYR A 193 -6.94 20.09 -8.85
CA TYR A 193 -5.91 20.35 -9.86
C TYR A 193 -6.02 19.38 -11.03
N ALA A 194 -5.98 19.90 -12.26
CA ALA A 194 -6.09 19.11 -13.49
C ALA A 194 -7.31 18.17 -13.53
N LEU A 195 -8.42 18.58 -12.91
CA LEU A 195 -9.75 17.95 -12.91
C LEU A 195 -10.83 19.05 -13.02
N PRO A 196 -12.11 18.72 -13.30
CA PRO A 196 -13.14 19.74 -13.44
C PRO A 196 -13.38 20.53 -12.16
N ASN A 197 -14.01 21.69 -12.30
CA ASN A 197 -14.47 22.47 -11.16
C ASN A 197 -15.39 21.64 -10.26
N LEU A 198 -15.49 22.03 -9.00
CA LEU A 198 -16.57 21.54 -8.15
C LEU A 198 -17.92 21.96 -8.74
N PRO A 199 -18.95 21.11 -8.66
CA PRO A 199 -20.33 21.52 -8.80
C PRO A 199 -20.65 22.77 -7.97
N ASP A 200 -21.56 23.61 -8.47
CA ASP A 200 -21.84 24.91 -7.86
C ASP A 200 -22.35 24.82 -6.43
N ASP A 201 -23.22 23.84 -6.17
CA ASP A 201 -23.75 23.54 -4.84
C ASP A 201 -22.65 23.07 -3.88
N GLU A 202 -21.76 22.18 -4.32
CA GLU A 202 -20.62 21.73 -3.51
C GLU A 202 -19.64 22.87 -3.20
N TYR A 203 -19.35 23.72 -4.19
CA TYR A 203 -18.50 24.90 -3.99
C TYR A 203 -19.12 25.86 -2.95
N GLN A 204 -20.43 26.11 -3.05
CA GLN A 204 -21.15 26.96 -2.10
C GLN A 204 -21.15 26.37 -0.70
N GLN A 205 -21.40 25.06 -0.56
CA GLN A 205 -21.37 24.37 0.73
C GLN A 205 -20.00 24.44 1.41
N LEU A 206 -18.92 24.19 0.67
CA LEU A 206 -17.56 24.35 1.21
C LEU A 206 -17.26 25.81 1.57
N THR A 207 -17.68 26.76 0.74
CA THR A 207 -17.48 28.19 1.01
C THR A 207 -18.20 28.64 2.27
N LEU A 208 -19.45 28.22 2.46
CA LEU A 208 -20.23 28.52 3.67
C LEU A 208 -19.57 27.89 4.90
N TRP A 209 -19.19 26.62 4.83
CA TRP A 209 -18.48 25.94 5.92
C TRP A 209 -17.18 26.64 6.29
N LEU A 210 -16.37 27.04 5.31
CA LEU A 210 -15.13 27.78 5.52
C LEU A 210 -15.41 29.16 6.13
N ALA A 211 -16.40 29.89 5.62
CA ALA A 211 -16.81 31.20 6.16
C ALA A 211 -17.29 31.10 7.62
N GLU A 212 -17.95 30.01 8.01
CA GLU A 212 -18.36 29.72 9.39
C GLU A 212 -17.20 29.26 10.30
N GLY A 213 -15.97 29.30 9.80
CA GLY A 213 -14.76 28.95 10.53
C GLY A 213 -14.44 27.46 10.46
N ALA A 214 -14.90 26.74 9.43
CA ALA A 214 -14.56 25.34 9.18
C ALA A 214 -14.77 24.43 10.41
N LYS A 215 -15.89 24.60 11.11
CA LYS A 215 -16.19 23.83 12.33
C LYS A 215 -16.31 22.34 12.01
N MET A 216 -15.67 21.51 12.83
CA MET A 216 -15.67 20.05 12.68
C MET A 216 -16.05 19.39 14.00
N PRO A 217 -16.89 18.34 13.98
CA PRO A 217 -17.37 17.67 15.19
C PRO A 217 -16.28 16.83 15.87
N ALA A 218 -16.52 16.46 17.13
CA ALA A 218 -15.62 15.56 17.83
C ALA A 218 -15.60 14.15 17.18
N PRO A 219 -14.50 13.39 17.33
CA PRO A 219 -14.41 12.00 16.91
C PRO A 219 -15.58 11.13 17.42
N THR A 220 -16.06 10.21 16.58
CA THR A 220 -17.16 9.31 16.94
C THR A 220 -16.67 8.24 17.91
N ALA A 221 -17.35 8.10 19.05
CA ALA A 221 -17.05 7.06 20.03
C ALA A 221 -17.44 5.65 19.52
N PRO A 222 -16.84 4.58 20.07
CA PRO A 222 -17.35 3.22 19.89
C PRO A 222 -18.77 3.09 20.46
N SER A 223 -19.63 2.36 19.77
CA SER A 223 -20.96 1.93 20.22
C SER A 223 -20.86 0.90 21.35
N ALA A 224 -21.97 0.65 22.06
CA ALA A 224 -22.01 -0.34 23.13
C ALA A 224 -21.59 -1.76 22.65
N THR A 225 -22.06 -2.18 21.47
CA THR A 225 -21.69 -3.48 20.88
C THR A 225 -20.20 -3.56 20.54
N GLU A 226 -19.64 -2.48 19.99
CA GLU A 226 -18.20 -2.41 19.73
C GLU A 226 -17.38 -2.44 21.02
N LEU A 227 -17.82 -1.75 22.08
CA LEU A 227 -17.13 -1.75 23.38
C LEU A 227 -17.05 -3.15 24.01
N VAL A 228 -18.10 -3.97 23.87
CA VAL A 228 -18.08 -5.37 24.32
C VAL A 228 -17.00 -6.18 23.59
N MET A 229 -16.86 -5.97 22.28
CA MET A 229 -15.81 -6.64 21.51
C MET A 229 -14.41 -6.11 21.87
N VAL A 230 -14.27 -4.80 22.07
CA VAL A 230 -13.04 -4.18 22.56
C VAL A 230 -12.61 -4.80 23.88
N GLU A 231 -13.52 -4.93 24.85
CA GLU A 231 -13.22 -5.51 26.16
C GLU A 231 -12.71 -6.96 26.07
N LYS A 232 -13.39 -7.79 25.27
CA LYS A 232 -12.99 -9.21 25.08
C LYS A 232 -11.60 -9.33 24.47
N TRP A 233 -11.30 -8.53 23.46
CA TRP A 233 -9.98 -8.54 22.81
C TRP A 233 -8.89 -7.95 23.70
N GLU A 234 -9.17 -6.83 24.38
CA GLU A 234 -8.21 -6.23 25.28
C GLU A 234 -7.91 -7.13 26.48
N THR A 235 -8.88 -7.92 26.97
CA THR A 235 -8.61 -8.95 27.98
C THR A 235 -7.66 -10.02 27.45
N PHE A 236 -7.90 -10.53 26.24
CA PHE A 236 -7.03 -11.53 25.61
C PHE A 236 -5.61 -11.03 25.36
N LEU A 237 -5.46 -9.78 24.90
CA LEU A 237 -4.16 -9.20 24.55
C LEU A 237 -3.31 -8.79 25.75
N ASN A 238 -3.91 -8.64 26.94
CA ASN A 238 -3.27 -7.99 28.10
C ASN A 238 -3.18 -8.87 29.36
N GLY A 239 -3.27 -10.19 29.22
CA GLY A 239 -3.05 -11.12 30.34
C GLY A 239 -1.68 -10.95 31.00
N ASP A 240 -1.57 -11.35 32.27
CA ASP A 240 -0.40 -11.07 33.11
C ASP A 240 0.77 -12.02 32.87
N SER A 241 0.53 -13.23 32.34
CA SER A 241 1.60 -14.21 32.15
C SER A 241 2.57 -13.79 31.05
N LYS A 242 3.83 -14.24 31.14
CA LYS A 242 4.84 -14.01 30.09
C LYS A 242 4.39 -14.54 28.72
N LYS A 243 3.64 -15.64 28.71
CA LYS A 243 3.04 -16.23 27.51
C LYS A 243 2.07 -15.25 26.85
N GLU A 244 1.13 -14.70 27.62
CA GLU A 244 0.14 -13.73 27.13
C GLU A 244 0.80 -12.45 26.63
N GLN A 245 1.77 -11.91 27.38
CA GLN A 245 2.49 -10.70 26.98
C GLN A 245 3.29 -10.89 25.68
N LEU A 246 3.94 -12.06 25.49
CA LEU A 246 4.68 -12.36 24.26
C LEU A 246 3.74 -12.54 23.06
N VAL A 247 2.58 -13.18 23.24
CA VAL A 247 1.55 -13.31 22.19
C VAL A 247 0.98 -11.94 21.83
N GLY A 248 0.64 -11.10 22.82
CA GLY A 248 0.18 -9.72 22.58
C GLY A 248 1.18 -8.90 21.77
N ARG A 249 2.48 -9.04 22.08
CA ARG A 249 3.58 -8.42 21.31
C ARG A 249 3.62 -8.93 19.88
N TYR A 250 3.59 -10.24 19.68
CA TYR A 250 3.63 -10.85 18.34
C TYR A 250 2.46 -10.35 17.48
N LEU A 251 1.24 -10.35 18.03
CA LEU A 251 0.05 -9.89 17.32
C LEU A 251 0.11 -8.40 16.99
N TYR A 252 0.58 -7.54 17.91
CA TYR A 252 0.74 -6.12 17.62
C TYR A 252 1.77 -5.86 16.50
N GLU A 253 2.95 -6.49 16.57
CA GLU A 253 4.01 -6.30 15.57
C GLU A 253 3.57 -6.75 14.16
N HIS A 254 2.56 -7.62 14.05
CA HIS A 254 1.98 -8.07 12.78
C HIS A 254 0.71 -7.31 12.35
N LEU A 255 -0.07 -6.77 13.30
CA LEU A 255 -1.41 -6.23 13.01
C LEU A 255 -1.52 -4.70 13.16
N TYR A 256 -0.46 -3.97 13.52
CA TYR A 256 -0.54 -2.51 13.76
C TYR A 256 -0.97 -1.65 12.56
N LEU A 257 -0.92 -2.19 11.34
CA LEU A 257 -1.41 -1.54 10.10
C LEU A 257 -2.81 -2.00 9.68
N ALA A 258 -3.38 -2.99 10.35
CA ALA A 258 -4.69 -3.53 10.02
C ALA A 258 -5.82 -2.56 10.34
N ASN A 259 -6.85 -2.55 9.48
CA ASN A 259 -8.15 -2.02 9.83
C ASN A 259 -8.98 -3.16 10.42
N LEU A 260 -8.92 -3.34 11.73
CA LEU A 260 -9.61 -4.43 12.44
C LEU A 260 -11.12 -4.18 12.41
N TYR A 261 -11.93 -5.17 12.04
CA TYR A 261 -13.39 -5.07 12.09
C TYR A 261 -13.99 -6.23 12.90
N PHE A 262 -15.08 -5.96 13.61
CA PHE A 262 -15.77 -6.97 14.44
C PHE A 262 -16.93 -7.63 13.71
N ASP A 263 -17.53 -6.93 12.75
CA ASP A 263 -18.70 -7.34 11.99
C ASP A 263 -18.58 -6.78 10.58
N ALA A 264 -18.63 -7.66 9.56
CA ALA A 264 -18.47 -7.25 8.16
C ALA A 264 -19.65 -6.42 7.64
N SER A 265 -20.80 -6.46 8.31
CA SER A 265 -21.96 -5.60 7.97
C SER A 265 -21.78 -4.17 8.47
N GLN A 266 -20.84 -3.93 9.39
CA GLN A 266 -20.54 -2.62 9.95
C GLN A 266 -19.26 -2.08 9.33
N GLN A 267 -19.33 -0.92 8.67
CA GLN A 267 -18.15 -0.22 8.14
C GLN A 267 -17.40 0.55 9.23
N SER A 268 -17.12 -0.11 10.35
CA SER A 268 -16.37 0.46 11.48
C SER A 268 -15.09 -0.32 11.71
N PHE A 269 -13.99 0.43 11.85
CA PHE A 269 -12.65 -0.13 11.93
C PHE A 269 -11.92 0.34 13.19
N PHE A 270 -11.02 -0.50 13.68
CA PHE A 270 -10.17 -0.26 14.84
C PHE A 270 -8.70 -0.50 14.48
N ASN A 271 -7.80 0.21 15.13
CA ASN A 271 -6.37 -0.07 15.09
C ASN A 271 -5.93 -0.63 16.46
N ILE A 272 -4.94 -1.52 16.46
CA ILE A 272 -4.25 -1.93 17.69
C ILE A 272 -3.10 -0.96 17.97
N VAL A 273 -3.02 -0.45 19.20
CA VAL A 273 -1.98 0.48 19.65
C VAL A 273 -1.32 -0.02 20.92
N ARG A 274 -0.03 0.31 21.11
CA ARG A 274 0.64 0.17 22.41
C ARG A 274 0.25 1.32 23.33
N SER A 275 -0.01 1.02 24.59
CA SER A 275 -0.46 1.96 25.61
C SER A 275 0.35 1.81 26.90
N LYS A 276 0.63 2.93 27.56
CA LYS A 276 1.22 2.97 28.91
C LYS A 276 0.20 2.57 29.99
N THR A 277 -1.09 2.73 29.69
CA THR A 277 -2.19 2.52 30.64
C THR A 277 -3.00 1.26 30.28
N PRO A 278 -3.47 0.49 31.30
CA PRO A 278 -4.27 -0.71 31.12
C PRO A 278 -5.69 -0.42 30.61
N PRO A 279 -6.45 -1.45 30.20
CA PRO A 279 -7.91 -1.37 30.05
C PRO A 279 -8.57 -0.69 31.26
N THR A 280 -9.74 -0.06 31.05
CA THR A 280 -10.47 0.81 32.03
C THR A 280 -9.90 2.21 32.25
N GLN A 281 -8.65 2.48 31.87
CA GLN A 281 -8.08 3.83 31.87
C GLN A 281 -8.03 4.43 30.47
N ALA A 282 -7.98 5.77 30.41
CA ALA A 282 -7.77 6.49 29.16
C ALA A 282 -6.47 6.03 28.49
N VAL A 283 -6.56 5.72 27.19
CA VAL A 283 -5.43 5.20 26.41
C VAL A 283 -4.33 6.26 26.33
N GLN A 284 -3.11 5.89 26.71
CA GLN A 284 -1.91 6.73 26.53
C GLN A 284 -0.98 6.05 25.54
N ILE A 285 -1.06 6.46 24.28
CA ILE A 285 -0.42 5.75 23.18
C ILE A 285 1.10 5.88 23.27
N ILE A 286 1.80 4.77 23.04
CA ILE A 286 3.25 4.71 22.92
C ILE A 286 3.58 4.82 21.44
N THR A 287 4.22 5.92 21.05
CA THR A 287 4.64 6.18 19.67
C THR A 287 6.14 5.94 19.54
N THR A 288 6.53 5.06 18.64
CA THR A 288 7.92 4.77 18.28
C THR A 288 8.07 4.77 16.76
N ARG A 289 9.29 4.77 16.25
CA ARG A 289 9.56 4.76 14.81
C ARG A 289 9.22 3.41 14.19
N ARG A 290 9.50 2.32 14.92
CA ARG A 290 9.16 0.94 14.53
C ARG A 290 8.37 0.23 15.63
N PRO A 291 7.47 -0.72 15.30
CA PRO A 291 6.61 -1.38 16.28
C PRO A 291 7.38 -2.17 17.34
N PHE A 292 8.58 -2.67 17.02
CA PHE A 292 9.43 -3.44 17.94
C PHE A 292 10.46 -2.60 18.73
N GLU A 293 10.44 -1.27 18.60
CA GLU A 293 11.33 -0.40 19.38
C GLU A 293 10.90 -0.34 20.85
N ASP A 294 11.89 -0.03 21.71
CA ASP A 294 11.70 0.06 23.15
C ASP A 294 10.55 1.03 23.50
N PRO A 295 9.50 0.53 24.18
CA PRO A 295 8.35 1.35 24.56
C PRO A 295 8.66 2.32 25.71
N ASN A 296 9.85 2.23 26.35
CA ASN A 296 10.28 3.03 27.49
C ASN A 296 9.29 2.97 28.68
N VAL A 297 8.71 1.79 28.91
CA VAL A 297 7.85 1.47 30.05
C VAL A 297 8.09 0.03 30.48
N GLU A 298 7.87 -0.27 31.76
CA GLU A 298 8.02 -1.64 32.29
C GLU A 298 6.98 -2.60 31.70
N ARG A 299 5.75 -2.11 31.49
CA ARG A 299 4.65 -2.90 30.93
C ARG A 299 3.94 -2.15 29.80
N VAL A 300 3.75 -2.87 28.71
CA VAL A 300 2.96 -2.42 27.56
C VAL A 300 1.57 -3.06 27.63
N TYR A 301 0.55 -2.26 27.34
CA TYR A 301 -0.80 -2.76 27.09
C TYR A 301 -1.17 -2.56 25.62
N TYR A 302 -1.81 -3.53 25.00
CA TYR A 302 -2.30 -3.44 23.63
C TYR A 302 -3.79 -3.09 23.66
N ARG A 303 -4.13 -1.91 23.13
CA ARG A 303 -5.47 -1.32 23.21
C ARG A 303 -6.06 -1.15 21.81
N LEU A 304 -7.38 -1.18 21.69
CA LEU A 304 -8.08 -0.97 20.42
C LEU A 304 -8.62 0.46 20.35
N GLN A 305 -8.26 1.18 19.30
CA GLN A 305 -8.72 2.54 19.05
C GLN A 305 -9.59 2.59 17.79
N LYS A 306 -10.81 3.10 17.91
CA LYS A 306 -11.71 3.30 16.77
C LYS A 306 -11.08 4.27 15.77
N LYS A 307 -11.00 3.84 14.52
CA LYS A 307 -10.43 4.61 13.42
C LYS A 307 -11.37 5.75 13.06
N GLN A 308 -10.82 6.96 13.02
CA GLN A 308 -11.57 8.18 12.72
C GLN A 308 -11.36 8.66 11.28
N ALA A 309 -10.29 8.18 10.63
CA ALA A 309 -9.94 8.59 9.28
C ALA A 309 -10.77 7.83 8.23
N THR A 310 -11.19 8.54 7.19
CA THR A 310 -11.81 7.95 5.99
C THR A 310 -10.91 6.89 5.39
N VAL A 311 -11.52 5.80 4.92
CA VAL A 311 -10.82 4.64 4.39
C VAL A 311 -10.43 4.89 2.93
N LEU A 312 -9.14 4.76 2.65
CA LEU A 312 -8.54 4.89 1.32
C LEU A 312 -8.08 3.52 0.84
N ALA A 313 -8.45 3.12 -0.38
CA ALA A 313 -8.12 1.80 -0.92
C ALA A 313 -6.61 1.50 -0.88
N LYS A 314 -5.79 2.53 -1.13
CA LYS A 314 -4.30 2.47 -1.13
C LYS A 314 -3.67 2.08 0.20
N ARG A 315 -4.39 2.19 1.32
CA ARG A 315 -3.94 1.77 2.66
C ARG A 315 -4.92 0.84 3.36
N HIS A 316 -6.05 0.53 2.73
CA HIS A 316 -7.06 -0.31 3.35
C HIS A 316 -6.62 -1.77 3.30
N MET A 317 -6.50 -2.34 4.49
CA MET A 317 -6.27 -3.76 4.73
C MET A 317 -7.24 -4.19 5.85
N PRO A 318 -8.51 -4.51 5.52
CA PRO A 318 -9.45 -4.97 6.53
C PRO A 318 -8.98 -6.32 7.10
N TYR A 319 -9.18 -6.51 8.39
CA TYR A 319 -8.77 -7.72 9.08
C TYR A 319 -9.86 -8.16 10.06
N ARG A 320 -10.37 -9.38 9.88
CA ARG A 320 -11.45 -9.90 10.73
C ARG A 320 -10.95 -10.06 12.16
N PHE A 321 -11.65 -9.46 13.10
CA PHE A 321 -11.34 -9.49 14.54
C PHE A 321 -12.59 -9.84 15.35
N ASP A 322 -13.37 -10.81 14.88
CA ASP A 322 -14.59 -11.29 15.56
C ASP A 322 -14.31 -12.37 16.63
N LEU A 323 -15.36 -12.89 17.28
CA LEU A 323 -15.22 -13.94 18.29
C LEU A 323 -14.68 -15.27 17.73
N ALA A 324 -14.95 -15.56 16.45
CA ALA A 324 -14.41 -16.74 15.79
C ALA A 324 -12.88 -16.61 15.65
N LYS A 325 -12.39 -15.43 15.23
CA LYS A 325 -10.96 -15.15 15.17
C LYS A 325 -10.31 -15.18 16.56
N LEU A 326 -10.97 -14.65 17.59
CA LEU A 326 -10.49 -14.76 18.98
C LEU A 326 -10.30 -16.21 19.42
N THR A 327 -11.29 -17.08 19.14
CA THR A 327 -11.21 -18.52 19.42
C THR A 327 -10.07 -19.19 18.65
N ARG A 328 -9.90 -18.85 17.37
CA ARG A 328 -8.80 -19.34 16.55
C ARG A 328 -7.44 -18.98 17.14
N TYR A 329 -7.24 -17.75 17.61
CA TYR A 329 -5.96 -17.35 18.21
C TYR A 329 -5.70 -18.03 19.56
N LYS A 330 -6.74 -18.28 20.36
CA LYS A 330 -6.61 -19.12 21.56
C LYS A 330 -6.14 -20.53 21.20
N ALA A 331 -6.73 -21.13 20.15
CA ALA A 331 -6.33 -22.44 19.68
C ALA A 331 -4.87 -22.46 19.17
N LEU A 332 -4.45 -21.43 18.43
CA LEU A 332 -3.09 -21.35 17.92
C LEU A 332 -2.03 -21.13 19.01
N PHE A 333 -2.26 -20.22 19.96
CA PHE A 333 -1.20 -19.78 20.88
C PHE A 333 -1.35 -20.28 22.32
N PHE A 334 -2.53 -20.71 22.75
CA PHE A 334 -2.76 -21.09 24.15
C PHE A 334 -3.05 -22.58 24.35
N SER A 335 -3.61 -23.26 23.35
CA SER A 335 -3.80 -24.70 23.40
C SER A 335 -2.49 -25.52 23.34
N PRO A 336 -1.44 -25.12 22.58
CA PRO A 336 -0.19 -25.87 22.58
C PRO A 336 0.54 -25.80 23.93
N GLY A 337 1.09 -26.94 24.35
CA GLY A 337 1.84 -27.09 25.59
C GLY A 337 3.27 -26.57 25.48
N TYR A 338 3.47 -25.28 25.77
CA TYR A 338 4.79 -24.64 25.84
C TYR A 338 4.83 -23.56 26.93
N THR A 339 6.03 -23.27 27.42
CA THR A 339 6.30 -22.23 28.43
C THR A 339 7.08 -21.06 27.84
N VAL A 340 6.96 -19.89 28.47
CA VAL A 340 7.76 -18.70 28.16
C VAL A 340 8.52 -18.33 29.43
N GLU A 341 9.79 -18.71 29.48
CA GLU A 341 10.63 -18.52 30.67
C GLU A 341 10.99 -17.05 30.90
N GLU A 342 11.24 -16.30 29.84
CA GLU A 342 11.58 -14.88 29.88
C GLU A 342 10.95 -14.10 28.73
N LEU A 343 10.71 -12.81 28.95
CA LEU A 343 10.26 -11.91 27.90
C LEU A 343 11.48 -11.38 27.14
N PRO A 344 11.47 -11.40 25.79
CA PRO A 344 12.54 -10.84 25.00
C PRO A 344 12.63 -9.33 25.21
N GLY A 345 13.85 -8.81 25.33
CA GLY A 345 14.09 -7.37 25.42
C GLY A 345 13.82 -6.61 24.11
N TYR A 346 14.03 -5.30 24.13
CA TYR A 346 13.83 -4.39 22.99
C TYR A 346 15.13 -3.91 22.32
N LYS A 347 16.29 -4.49 22.69
CA LYS A 347 17.56 -4.17 22.03
C LYS A 347 17.43 -4.47 20.54
N LEU A 348 17.70 -3.46 19.70
CA LEU A 348 17.45 -3.48 18.25
C LEU A 348 18.02 -4.72 17.55
N LYS A 349 19.22 -5.17 17.94
CA LYS A 349 19.87 -6.38 17.42
C LYS A 349 19.00 -7.63 17.55
N TYR A 350 18.20 -7.75 18.61
CA TYR A 350 17.33 -8.90 18.84
C TYR A 350 15.90 -8.61 18.40
N ALA A 351 15.35 -7.44 18.75
CA ALA A 351 13.97 -7.06 18.47
C ALA A 351 13.64 -6.97 16.98
N SER A 352 14.63 -6.70 16.12
CA SER A 352 14.47 -6.72 14.66
C SER A 352 14.46 -8.13 14.05
N ASN A 353 14.78 -9.17 14.82
CA ASN A 353 14.83 -10.56 14.36
C ASN A 353 13.73 -11.40 15.05
N PRO A 354 12.63 -11.73 14.35
CA PRO A 354 11.50 -12.45 14.92
C PRO A 354 11.83 -13.90 15.27
N PHE A 355 12.82 -14.52 14.60
CA PHE A 355 13.24 -15.90 14.89
C PHE A 355 13.92 -16.02 16.25
N ILE A 356 14.49 -14.92 16.76
CA ILE A 356 15.06 -14.83 18.10
C ILE A 356 14.00 -14.33 19.08
N THR A 357 13.33 -13.22 18.76
CA THR A 357 12.37 -12.56 19.65
C THR A 357 11.19 -13.46 20.01
N PHE A 358 10.65 -14.20 19.04
CA PHE A 358 9.47 -15.04 19.22
C PHE A 358 9.79 -16.53 19.20
N GLN A 359 11.05 -16.90 19.47
CA GLN A 359 11.50 -18.30 19.46
C GLN A 359 10.67 -19.19 20.41
N ALA A 360 10.24 -18.65 21.55
CA ALA A 360 9.43 -19.38 22.52
C ALA A 360 8.00 -19.68 22.04
N LEU A 361 7.51 -19.00 20.99
CA LEU A 361 6.22 -19.32 20.37
C LEU A 361 6.37 -20.48 19.38
N PRO A 362 5.47 -21.49 19.39
CA PRO A 362 5.54 -22.60 18.45
C PRO A 362 5.58 -22.11 16.99
N LEU A 363 6.45 -22.73 16.19
CA LEU A 363 6.66 -22.33 14.80
C LEU A 363 5.39 -22.49 13.97
N GLU A 364 4.71 -23.63 14.11
CA GLU A 364 3.47 -23.92 13.38
C GLU A 364 2.37 -22.91 13.73
N SER A 365 2.22 -22.53 15.01
CA SER A 365 1.25 -21.51 15.44
C SER A 365 1.49 -20.17 14.76
N ARG A 366 2.77 -19.74 14.67
CA ARG A 366 3.15 -18.51 13.97
C ARG A 366 2.89 -18.61 12.48
N TYR A 367 3.23 -19.74 11.87
CA TYR A 367 2.99 -19.92 10.43
C TYR A 367 1.51 -19.96 10.08
N ARG A 368 0.70 -20.73 10.81
CA ARG A 368 -0.76 -20.78 10.61
C ARG A 368 -1.42 -19.42 10.88
N PHE A 369 -0.92 -18.62 11.82
CA PHE A 369 -1.38 -17.24 11.99
C PHE A 369 -1.16 -16.40 10.72
N LEU A 370 0.01 -16.51 10.09
CA LEU A 370 0.31 -15.79 8.85
C LEU A 370 -0.49 -16.33 7.66
N LEU A 371 -0.67 -17.65 7.57
CA LEU A 371 -1.43 -18.32 6.50
C LEU A 371 -2.92 -18.03 6.58
N ASP A 372 -3.48 -17.97 7.80
CA ASP A 372 -4.90 -17.71 8.04
C ASP A 372 -5.37 -16.44 7.30
N GLU A 373 -4.49 -15.43 7.17
CA GLU A 373 -4.71 -14.20 6.39
C GLU A 373 -3.48 -13.87 5.52
N ALA A 374 -3.00 -14.82 4.71
CA ALA A 374 -1.78 -14.63 3.92
C ALA A 374 -1.85 -13.43 2.94
N GLN A 375 -3.04 -13.15 2.38
CA GLN A 375 -3.26 -11.93 1.58
C GLN A 375 -2.94 -10.68 2.39
N PHE A 376 -3.34 -10.59 3.66
CA PHE A 376 -3.01 -9.47 4.53
C PHE A 376 -1.50 -9.40 4.77
N SER A 377 -0.86 -10.51 5.14
CA SER A 377 0.58 -10.57 5.39
C SER A 377 1.41 -10.07 4.20
N ILE A 378 1.05 -10.50 2.98
CA ILE A 378 1.67 -10.04 1.74
C ILE A 378 1.26 -8.59 1.42
N MET A 379 -0.02 -8.24 1.57
CA MET A 379 -0.48 -6.88 1.26
C MET A 379 0.16 -5.82 2.16
N ASN A 380 0.61 -6.14 3.37
CA ASN A 380 1.35 -5.21 4.22
C ASN A 380 2.64 -4.71 3.56
N PHE A 381 3.35 -5.53 2.79
CA PHE A 381 4.55 -5.04 2.09
C PHE A 381 4.21 -4.15 0.88
N ILE A 382 2.98 -4.22 0.35
CA ILE A 382 2.50 -3.42 -0.79
C ILE A 382 1.80 -2.13 -0.35
N LYS A 383 0.98 -2.17 0.70
CA LYS A 383 0.16 -1.04 1.17
C LYS A 383 0.67 -0.40 2.47
N GLY A 384 1.71 -0.98 3.06
CA GLY A 384 2.35 -0.48 4.27
C GLY A 384 3.30 0.70 4.01
N PRO A 385 4.39 0.84 4.79
CA PRO A 385 5.36 1.93 4.63
C PRO A 385 5.94 2.04 3.21
N VAL A 386 6.14 0.89 2.56
CA VAL A 386 6.73 0.75 1.22
C VAL A 386 5.74 1.07 0.06
N CYS A 387 4.56 1.61 0.37
CA CYS A 387 3.44 1.72 -0.59
C CYS A 387 3.63 2.63 -1.81
N ARG A 388 4.75 3.35 -1.92
CA ARG A 388 5.11 4.13 -3.09
C ARG A 388 6.61 3.98 -3.36
N GLY A 389 6.94 3.68 -4.62
CA GLY A 389 8.30 3.84 -5.12
C GLY A 389 8.75 2.69 -6.01
N GLN A 390 9.18 3.05 -7.22
CA GLN A 390 9.77 2.11 -8.17
C GLN A 390 10.97 1.34 -7.56
N ILE A 391 11.78 2.00 -6.73
CA ILE A 391 12.95 1.39 -6.06
C ILE A 391 12.56 0.14 -5.28
N ALA A 392 11.44 0.15 -4.57
CA ALA A 392 11.03 -0.97 -3.75
C ALA A 392 10.33 -2.07 -4.54
N LEU A 393 9.49 -1.68 -5.52
CA LEU A 393 8.69 -2.64 -6.28
C LEU A 393 9.41 -3.22 -7.48
N ASN A 394 10.52 -2.66 -7.96
CA ASN A 394 11.19 -3.14 -9.18
C ASN A 394 12.00 -4.43 -8.97
N VAL A 395 11.82 -5.06 -7.82
CA VAL A 395 12.29 -6.40 -7.50
C VAL A 395 11.30 -7.48 -7.89
N ILE A 396 10.04 -7.15 -8.20
CA ILE A 396 9.00 -8.13 -8.57
C ILE A 396 8.55 -7.95 -10.02
N GLU A 397 8.11 -9.04 -10.64
CA GLU A 397 7.45 -9.02 -11.94
C GLU A 397 6.08 -8.35 -11.86
N ASP A 398 5.58 -7.83 -12.99
CA ASP A 398 4.26 -7.17 -13.07
C ASP A 398 3.09 -8.14 -12.76
N GLN A 399 3.29 -9.44 -12.95
CA GLN A 399 2.36 -10.50 -12.52
C GLN A 399 3.16 -11.73 -12.10
N PHE A 400 2.86 -12.27 -10.92
CA PHE A 400 3.33 -13.59 -10.49
C PHE A 400 2.34 -14.23 -9.52
N TRP A 401 2.40 -15.56 -9.44
CA TRP A 401 1.56 -16.34 -8.53
C TRP A 401 2.34 -16.73 -7.28
N VAL A 402 1.63 -16.83 -6.15
CA VAL A 402 2.18 -17.25 -4.87
C VAL A 402 1.37 -18.41 -4.33
N ALA A 403 2.07 -19.49 -3.99
CA ALA A 403 1.58 -20.59 -3.18
C ALA A 403 2.40 -20.66 -1.88
N PHE A 404 1.97 -21.50 -0.93
CA PHE A 404 2.61 -21.60 0.39
C PHE A 404 3.03 -23.02 0.69
N GLU A 405 4.13 -23.20 1.42
CA GLU A 405 4.54 -24.53 1.91
C GLU A 405 3.52 -25.06 2.92
N ASN A 406 3.27 -26.37 2.94
CA ASN A 406 2.35 -27.00 3.87
C ASN A 406 2.87 -26.90 5.33
N PRO A 407 2.12 -26.29 6.27
CA PRO A 407 2.55 -26.16 7.67
C PRO A 407 2.81 -27.50 8.37
N GLU A 408 2.18 -28.60 7.93
CA GLU A 408 2.37 -29.94 8.51
C GLU A 408 3.80 -30.49 8.32
N ASN A 409 4.55 -29.92 7.37
CA ASN A 409 5.93 -30.30 7.09
C ASN A 409 6.93 -29.79 8.12
N ILE A 410 6.53 -28.86 9.01
CA ILE A 410 7.41 -28.25 10.00
C ILE A 410 8.05 -29.29 10.92
N ASP A 411 7.22 -30.14 11.54
CA ASP A 411 7.68 -31.15 12.47
C ASP A 411 8.27 -32.36 11.74
N MET A 412 7.65 -32.74 10.61
CA MET A 412 8.09 -33.85 9.77
C MET A 412 9.57 -33.72 9.37
N PHE A 413 10.00 -32.53 8.96
CA PHE A 413 11.38 -32.29 8.53
C PHE A 413 12.26 -31.65 9.62
N GLY A 414 11.73 -31.31 10.80
CA GLY A 414 12.51 -30.68 11.86
C GLY A 414 12.92 -29.23 11.55
N ILE A 415 12.09 -28.49 10.80
CA ILE A 415 12.36 -27.12 10.33
C ILE A 415 12.63 -26.16 11.50
N ASN A 416 11.93 -26.32 12.63
CA ASN A 416 12.11 -25.47 13.79
C ASN A 416 13.55 -25.51 14.35
N LYS A 417 14.13 -26.71 14.44
CA LYS A 417 15.52 -26.88 14.91
C LYS A 417 16.50 -26.16 13.98
N PHE A 418 16.34 -26.39 12.67
CA PHE A 418 17.16 -25.73 11.65
C PHE A 418 17.10 -24.20 11.77
N LEU A 419 15.90 -23.62 11.91
CA LEU A 419 15.73 -22.18 12.03
C LEU A 419 16.35 -21.60 13.30
N VAL A 420 16.23 -22.29 14.44
CA VAL A 420 16.84 -21.84 15.70
C VAL A 420 18.36 -21.78 15.56
N GLU A 421 18.98 -22.82 14.99
CA GLU A 421 20.44 -22.92 14.79
C GLU A 421 20.98 -21.83 13.86
N HIS A 422 20.21 -21.44 12.84
CA HIS A 422 20.64 -20.50 11.79
C HIS A 422 20.02 -19.10 11.91
N SER A 423 19.22 -18.83 12.95
CA SER A 423 18.51 -17.56 13.18
C SER A 423 19.39 -16.30 13.10
N LYS A 424 20.67 -16.41 13.48
CA LYS A 424 21.65 -15.30 13.42
C LYS A 424 22.05 -14.93 11.98
N LEU A 425 21.98 -15.87 11.04
CA LEU A 425 22.22 -15.62 9.62
C LEU A 425 21.06 -14.84 9.00
N LEU A 426 19.86 -14.94 9.59
CA LEU A 426 18.63 -14.28 9.15
C LEU A 426 18.47 -12.86 9.70
N GLN A 427 19.56 -12.20 10.07
CA GLN A 427 19.51 -10.82 10.59
C GLN A 427 19.17 -9.81 9.49
N PHE A 428 18.32 -8.83 9.83
CA PHE A 428 17.81 -7.81 8.90
C PHE A 428 18.64 -6.52 8.87
N PRO A 429 18.55 -5.72 7.79
CA PRO A 429 19.09 -4.37 7.72
C PRO A 429 18.63 -3.42 8.85
N ALA A 430 17.41 -3.59 9.35
CA ALA A 430 16.88 -2.78 10.44
C ALA A 430 17.69 -2.91 11.76
N ALA A 431 18.55 -3.93 11.87
CA ALA A 431 19.44 -4.14 13.00
C ALA A 431 20.64 -3.18 13.06
N THR A 432 20.97 -2.52 11.94
CA THR A 432 22.09 -1.57 11.83
C THR A 432 21.56 -0.14 11.65
N SER A 433 21.94 0.76 12.56
CA SER A 433 21.55 2.17 12.54
C SER A 433 22.46 3.06 11.68
N SER A 434 23.33 2.47 10.87
CA SER A 434 24.29 3.20 10.04
C SER A 434 23.57 3.91 8.88
N SER A 435 23.78 5.23 8.80
CA SER A 435 23.24 6.12 7.76
C SER A 435 23.99 6.07 6.42
N VAL A 436 25.11 5.34 6.37
CA VAL A 436 25.96 5.20 5.19
C VAL A 436 26.03 3.73 4.82
N LEU A 437 25.72 3.41 3.56
CA LEU A 437 26.05 2.12 2.97
C LEU A 437 27.56 1.95 2.99
N SER A 438 28.06 1.11 3.88
CA SER A 438 29.40 0.58 3.69
C SER A 438 29.29 -0.59 2.69
N ILE A 439 30.17 -0.64 1.69
CA ILE A 439 30.34 -1.84 0.82
C ILE A 439 30.58 -3.09 1.68
N LEU A 440 31.12 -2.91 2.89
CA LEU A 440 31.36 -3.97 3.87
C LEU A 440 30.04 -4.53 4.42
N ASP A 441 29.03 -3.71 4.70
CA ASP A 441 27.71 -4.15 5.19
C ASP A 441 27.04 -5.05 4.14
N TRP A 442 27.10 -4.67 2.86
CA TRP A 442 26.55 -5.50 1.77
C TRP A 442 27.31 -6.82 1.61
N ARG A 443 28.64 -6.80 1.70
CA ARG A 443 29.45 -8.03 1.68
C ARG A 443 29.10 -8.95 2.85
N GLU A 444 28.84 -8.39 4.02
CA GLU A 444 28.41 -9.16 5.20
C GLU A 444 27.03 -9.81 4.98
N TYR A 445 26.02 -9.08 4.52
CA TYR A 445 24.70 -9.65 4.21
C TYR A 445 24.78 -10.74 3.14
N THR A 446 25.58 -10.49 2.11
CA THR A 446 25.85 -11.46 1.05
C THR A 446 26.50 -12.73 1.61
N SER A 447 27.52 -12.60 2.47
CA SER A 447 28.17 -13.76 3.12
C SER A 447 27.18 -14.57 3.95
N ARG A 448 26.42 -13.90 4.82
CA ARG A 448 25.42 -14.54 5.68
C ARG A 448 24.35 -15.26 4.89
N GLN A 449 23.87 -14.65 3.80
CA GLN A 449 22.89 -15.29 2.94
C GLN A 449 23.49 -16.52 2.24
N LYS A 450 24.74 -16.44 1.74
CA LYS A 450 25.44 -17.61 1.17
C LYS A 450 25.60 -18.74 2.19
N GLU A 451 25.98 -18.42 3.42
CA GLU A 451 26.07 -19.38 4.53
C GLU A 451 24.71 -20.01 4.86
N TYR A 452 23.64 -19.21 4.92
CA TYR A 452 22.28 -19.69 5.20
C TYR A 452 21.80 -20.66 4.11
N VAL A 453 22.04 -20.33 2.85
CA VAL A 453 21.65 -21.19 1.73
C VAL A 453 22.46 -22.48 1.69
N ALA A 454 23.77 -22.41 1.94
CA ALA A 454 24.60 -23.61 2.06
C ALA A 454 24.10 -24.52 3.18
N ALA A 455 23.74 -23.96 4.33
CA ALA A 455 23.14 -24.69 5.43
C ALA A 455 21.78 -25.29 5.07
N LYS A 456 20.91 -24.54 4.36
CA LYS A 456 19.60 -25.03 3.90
C LYS A 456 19.77 -26.20 2.92
N LYS A 457 20.74 -26.12 2.00
CA LYS A 457 21.06 -27.21 1.07
C LYS A 457 21.50 -28.46 1.83
N ALA A 458 22.49 -28.32 2.74
CA ALA A 458 22.98 -29.44 3.54
C ALA A 458 21.88 -30.06 4.42
N PHE A 459 20.96 -29.23 4.94
CA PHE A 459 19.80 -29.69 5.67
C PHE A 459 18.86 -30.52 4.77
N ILE A 460 18.51 -30.03 3.58
CA ILE A 460 17.68 -30.78 2.62
C ILE A 460 18.34 -32.10 2.21
N GLU A 461 19.64 -32.08 1.93
CA GLU A 461 20.42 -33.30 1.61
C GLU A 461 20.40 -34.30 2.78
N SER A 462 20.41 -33.82 4.03
CA SER A 462 20.36 -34.67 5.23
C SER A 462 19.00 -35.33 5.48
N LEU A 463 17.93 -34.87 4.81
CA LEU A 463 16.59 -35.46 4.92
C LEU A 463 16.44 -36.75 4.10
N ASP A 464 17.43 -37.11 3.28
CA ASP A 464 17.42 -38.31 2.39
C ASP A 464 16.14 -38.41 1.55
N LEU A 465 15.67 -37.27 1.04
CA LEU A 465 14.45 -37.18 0.24
C LEU A 465 14.62 -37.95 -1.08
N ARG A 466 13.67 -38.84 -1.36
CA ARG A 466 13.53 -39.48 -2.68
C ARG A 466 12.63 -38.62 -3.56
N ALA A 467 12.60 -38.90 -4.86
CA ALA A 467 11.76 -38.14 -5.79
C ALA A 467 10.29 -38.07 -5.33
N GLY A 468 9.71 -39.19 -4.90
CA GLY A 468 8.34 -39.24 -4.36
C GLY A 468 8.10 -38.47 -3.05
N ASN A 469 9.09 -37.79 -2.48
CA ASN A 469 8.91 -36.88 -1.35
C ASN A 469 8.79 -35.40 -1.78
N ILE A 470 9.06 -35.08 -3.05
CA ILE A 470 8.98 -33.73 -3.62
C ILE A 470 7.78 -33.64 -4.56
N ASP A 471 6.59 -33.61 -3.98
CA ASP A 471 5.31 -33.59 -4.67
C ASP A 471 4.41 -32.41 -4.21
N LEU A 472 3.13 -32.45 -4.58
CA LEU A 472 2.16 -31.41 -4.25
C LEU A 472 1.80 -31.37 -2.75
N ASP A 473 2.08 -32.41 -1.96
CA ASP A 473 1.80 -32.41 -0.52
C ASP A 473 2.74 -31.45 0.24
N LEU A 474 3.85 -31.04 -0.41
CA LEU A 474 4.69 -29.95 0.06
C LEU A 474 3.99 -28.59 0.03
N ILE A 475 2.91 -28.45 -0.73
CA ILE A 475 2.16 -27.20 -0.90
C ILE A 475 0.88 -27.24 -0.08
N TRP A 476 0.66 -26.16 0.67
CA TRP A 476 -0.56 -25.98 1.44
C TRP A 476 -1.77 -25.88 0.49
N SER A 477 -2.68 -26.84 0.58
CA SER A 477 -3.94 -26.85 -0.18
C SER A 477 -4.89 -25.74 0.25
N GLY A 478 -4.68 -25.18 1.45
CA GLY A 478 -5.50 -24.13 2.04
C GLY A 478 -6.50 -24.60 3.09
N GLU A 479 -6.86 -25.89 3.13
CA GLU A 479 -7.82 -26.41 4.11
C GLU A 479 -9.16 -25.60 4.13
N ASN A 480 -9.69 -25.23 2.95
CA ASN A 480 -10.83 -24.30 2.75
C ASN A 480 -10.54 -22.81 3.03
N ASN A 481 -9.29 -22.41 3.23
CA ASN A 481 -8.88 -21.01 3.36
C ASN A 481 -8.51 -20.41 2.00
N PRO A 482 -9.20 -19.35 1.52
CA PRO A 482 -8.94 -18.75 0.21
C PRO A 482 -7.60 -18.01 0.08
N ASN A 483 -6.78 -17.97 1.13
CA ASN A 483 -5.44 -17.40 1.12
C ASN A 483 -4.35 -18.34 0.58
N ALA A 484 -4.68 -19.60 0.24
CA ALA A 484 -3.70 -20.60 -0.20
C ALA A 484 -3.04 -20.30 -1.56
N ALA A 485 -3.75 -19.58 -2.41
CA ALA A 485 -3.29 -19.12 -3.71
C ALA A 485 -3.49 -17.62 -3.80
N LEU A 486 -2.46 -16.88 -4.21
CA LEU A 486 -2.53 -15.44 -4.39
C LEU A 486 -1.95 -15.05 -5.75
N THR A 487 -2.46 -13.97 -6.32
CA THR A 487 -1.87 -13.28 -7.46
C THR A 487 -1.44 -11.89 -7.04
N ILE A 488 -0.20 -11.56 -7.37
CA ILE A 488 0.36 -10.23 -7.15
C ILE A 488 0.43 -9.55 -8.51
N PHE A 489 -0.13 -8.34 -8.58
CA PHE A 489 0.02 -7.45 -9.73
C PHE A 489 0.83 -6.23 -9.33
N ARG A 490 1.85 -5.89 -10.09
CA ARG A 490 2.59 -4.63 -9.96
C ARG A 490 2.16 -3.67 -11.06
N HIS A 491 1.91 -2.43 -10.65
CA HIS A 491 1.40 -1.33 -11.48
C HIS A 491 2.45 -0.21 -11.54
N PHE A 492 3.68 -0.56 -11.97
CA PHE A 492 4.86 0.29 -11.99
C PHE A 492 5.38 0.76 -10.60
N ASP A 493 4.67 1.66 -9.93
CA ASP A 493 5.07 2.26 -8.63
C ASP A 493 4.08 1.97 -7.49
N SER A 494 3.09 1.13 -7.74
CA SER A 494 2.15 0.54 -6.77
C SER A 494 1.91 -0.94 -7.11
N ALA A 495 1.19 -1.67 -6.27
CA ALA A 495 0.87 -3.08 -6.52
C ALA A 495 -0.47 -3.47 -5.87
N SER A 496 -0.93 -4.70 -6.13
CA SER A 496 -2.16 -5.28 -5.59
C SER A 496 -1.98 -6.78 -5.33
N VAL A 497 -2.65 -7.29 -4.30
CA VAL A 497 -2.69 -8.72 -3.97
C VAL A 497 -4.13 -9.16 -3.99
N VAL A 498 -4.43 -10.19 -4.77
CA VAL A 498 -5.76 -10.80 -4.82
C VAL A 498 -5.68 -12.28 -4.54
N LYS A 499 -6.76 -12.83 -3.97
CA LYS A 499 -6.90 -14.26 -3.72
C LYS A 499 -7.17 -15.01 -5.03
N GLY A 500 -6.63 -16.21 -5.12
CA GLY A 500 -6.67 -17.08 -6.30
C GLY A 500 -5.57 -16.77 -7.33
N PHE A 501 -5.37 -17.73 -8.23
CA PHE A 501 -4.52 -17.60 -9.43
C PHE A 501 -5.30 -16.92 -10.56
N VAL A 502 -5.34 -15.59 -10.52
CA VAL A 502 -6.05 -14.71 -11.44
C VAL A 502 -5.21 -14.44 -12.68
N GLY A 503 -5.87 -14.46 -13.85
CA GLY A 503 -5.24 -14.29 -15.16
C GLY A 503 -4.57 -15.57 -15.68
N LYS A 504 -3.83 -15.40 -16.77
CA LYS A 504 -3.03 -16.48 -17.38
C LYS A 504 -1.81 -16.82 -16.52
N PRO A 505 -1.24 -18.04 -16.70
CA PRO A 505 0.04 -18.40 -16.10
C PRO A 505 1.10 -17.32 -16.34
N PRO A 506 1.68 -16.75 -15.27
CA PRO A 506 2.71 -15.71 -15.37
C PRO A 506 4.07 -16.30 -15.77
N LYS A 507 5.03 -15.41 -16.02
CA LYS A 507 6.43 -15.77 -16.26
C LYS A 507 7.02 -16.60 -15.11
N SER A 508 6.81 -16.16 -13.87
CA SER A 508 7.34 -16.80 -12.66
C SER A 508 6.30 -16.94 -11.55
N ALA A 509 6.61 -17.78 -10.56
CA ALA A 509 5.81 -17.95 -9.35
C ALA A 509 6.68 -18.27 -8.14
N TRP A 510 6.17 -18.00 -6.95
CA TRP A 510 6.87 -18.23 -5.69
C TRP A 510 6.13 -19.27 -4.85
N VAL A 511 6.90 -20.14 -4.20
CA VAL A 511 6.42 -20.96 -3.08
C VAL A 511 7.03 -20.37 -1.80
N ILE A 512 6.19 -19.97 -0.86
CA ILE A 512 6.60 -19.26 0.34
C ILE A 512 6.37 -20.12 1.59
N GLY A 513 7.44 -20.47 2.28
CA GLY A 513 7.40 -21.04 3.63
C GLY A 513 7.43 -20.01 4.75
N TYR A 514 7.30 -20.47 6.00
CA TYR A 514 7.33 -19.63 7.20
C TYR A 514 8.54 -18.67 7.25
N PRO A 515 9.81 -19.13 7.07
CA PRO A 515 10.97 -18.26 7.23
C PRO A 515 10.96 -17.11 6.23
N LEU A 516 10.52 -17.40 5.00
CA LEU A 516 10.45 -16.40 3.94
C LEU A 516 9.32 -15.39 4.22
N LEU A 517 8.13 -15.85 4.61
CA LEU A 517 6.99 -14.97 4.88
C LEU A 517 7.26 -14.01 6.05
N GLU A 518 7.83 -14.52 7.15
CA GLU A 518 8.17 -13.71 8.33
C GLU A 518 9.32 -12.72 8.00
N ARG A 519 10.31 -13.13 7.18
CA ARG A 519 11.38 -12.23 6.71
C ARG A 519 10.85 -11.09 5.85
N ILE A 520 9.93 -11.38 4.94
CA ILE A 520 9.29 -10.35 4.10
C ILE A 520 8.59 -9.31 5.00
N HIS A 521 7.84 -9.76 6.02
CA HIS A 521 7.16 -8.86 6.97
C HIS A 521 8.14 -7.98 7.75
N TYR A 522 9.17 -8.55 8.37
CA TYR A 522 10.11 -7.76 9.17
C TYR A 522 11.01 -6.86 8.33
N LEU A 523 11.31 -7.24 7.08
CA LEU A 523 12.08 -6.42 6.17
C LEU A 523 11.28 -5.20 5.67
N LEU A 524 10.05 -5.42 5.21
CA LEU A 524 9.28 -4.43 4.43
C LEU A 524 8.17 -3.73 5.25
N VAL A 525 7.85 -4.23 6.43
CA VAL A 525 6.73 -3.72 7.24
C VAL A 525 7.22 -3.25 8.59
N ALA A 526 7.58 -4.18 9.48
CA ALA A 526 7.97 -3.83 10.85
C ALA A 526 9.31 -3.09 10.90
N GLY A 527 10.26 -3.47 10.04
CA GLY A 527 11.60 -2.87 10.00
C GLY A 527 11.76 -1.70 9.03
N PHE A 528 10.85 -1.53 8.08
CA PHE A 528 10.98 -0.51 7.04
C PHE A 528 10.66 0.88 7.55
N ASP A 529 11.48 1.84 7.17
CA ASP A 529 11.42 3.20 7.65
C ASP A 529 11.44 4.21 6.50
N VAL A 530 10.26 4.74 6.18
CA VAL A 530 10.05 5.74 5.11
C VAL A 530 10.73 7.07 5.41
N TYR A 531 10.90 7.38 6.69
CA TYR A 531 11.59 8.60 7.13
C TYR A 531 13.10 8.37 7.25
N GLY A 532 13.59 7.16 6.94
CA GLY A 532 14.99 6.77 6.97
C GLY A 532 15.80 7.33 5.80
N ASP A 533 17.11 7.15 5.88
CA ASP A 533 18.04 7.50 4.81
C ASP A 533 18.00 6.51 3.62
N VAL A 534 18.63 6.92 2.52
CA VAL A 534 18.80 6.12 1.30
C VAL A 534 19.55 4.81 1.55
N GLY A 535 20.45 4.77 2.53
CA GLY A 535 21.19 3.58 2.91
C GLY A 535 20.29 2.48 3.42
N HIS A 536 19.34 2.82 4.29
CA HIS A 536 18.29 1.90 4.74
C HIS A 536 17.44 1.39 3.57
N GLN A 537 16.94 2.30 2.73
CA GLN A 537 16.07 1.93 1.59
C GLN A 537 16.78 0.99 0.61
N LEU A 538 18.06 1.24 0.32
CA LEU A 538 18.85 0.38 -0.56
C LEU A 538 19.15 -0.98 0.05
N LYS A 539 19.56 -1.03 1.34
CA LYS A 539 19.82 -2.32 2.02
C LYS A 539 18.59 -3.21 2.01
N THR A 540 17.42 -2.63 2.29
CA THR A 540 16.13 -3.35 2.23
C THR A 540 15.86 -3.89 0.82
N ARG A 541 16.04 -3.05 -0.21
CA ARG A 541 15.81 -3.45 -1.59
C ARG A 541 16.77 -4.56 -2.06
N LEU A 542 18.05 -4.50 -1.69
CA LEU A 542 19.01 -5.53 -2.06
C LEU A 542 18.72 -6.86 -1.33
N TYR A 543 18.32 -6.80 -0.05
CA TYR A 543 17.94 -8.00 0.70
C TYR A 543 16.69 -8.67 0.10
N MET A 544 15.77 -7.89 -0.48
CA MET A 544 14.56 -8.42 -1.14
C MET A 544 14.87 -9.29 -2.37
N ASP A 545 15.99 -9.05 -3.09
CA ASP A 545 16.40 -9.94 -4.19
C ASP A 545 16.62 -11.37 -3.69
N PHE A 546 17.23 -11.53 -2.51
CA PHE A 546 17.46 -12.83 -1.90
C PHE A 546 16.15 -13.52 -1.54
N LEU A 547 15.19 -12.77 -0.99
CA LEU A 547 13.88 -13.31 -0.60
C LEU A 547 13.07 -13.76 -1.82
N ARG A 548 13.05 -12.95 -2.89
CA ARG A 548 12.42 -13.34 -4.15
C ARG A 548 13.04 -14.61 -4.72
N MET A 549 14.37 -14.62 -4.86
CA MET A 549 15.09 -15.76 -5.42
C MET A 549 14.84 -17.03 -4.63
N GLU A 550 14.71 -16.95 -3.30
CA GLU A 550 14.37 -18.08 -2.44
C GLU A 550 12.96 -18.64 -2.73
N GLY A 551 11.96 -17.77 -2.92
CA GLY A 551 10.59 -18.18 -3.26
C GLY A 551 10.47 -18.77 -4.67
N GLU A 552 11.15 -18.16 -5.65
CA GLU A 552 11.27 -18.67 -7.03
C GLU A 552 11.95 -20.03 -7.07
N SER A 553 13.04 -20.17 -6.31
CA SER A 553 13.78 -21.41 -6.14
C SER A 553 12.92 -22.55 -5.61
N ALA A 554 12.08 -22.28 -4.61
CA ALA A 554 11.16 -23.27 -4.04
C ALA A 554 10.12 -23.76 -5.07
N PHE A 555 9.62 -22.88 -5.94
CA PHE A 555 8.77 -23.28 -7.06
C PHE A 555 9.53 -24.17 -8.06
N LEU A 556 10.74 -23.78 -8.44
CA LEU A 556 11.56 -24.54 -9.41
C LEU A 556 11.90 -25.95 -8.90
N MET A 557 11.98 -26.19 -7.60
CA MET A 557 12.20 -27.53 -7.04
C MET A 557 11.07 -28.52 -7.38
N LEU A 558 9.84 -28.03 -7.59
CA LEU A 558 8.70 -28.86 -7.99
C LEU A 558 8.74 -29.25 -9.48
N LEU A 559 9.55 -28.57 -10.30
CA LEU A 559 9.71 -28.93 -11.71
C LEU A 559 10.67 -30.11 -11.86
N PRO A 560 10.59 -30.86 -12.98
CA PRO A 560 11.56 -31.89 -13.31
C PRO A 560 12.98 -31.31 -13.36
N GLN A 561 13.94 -32.01 -12.77
CA GLN A 561 15.33 -31.56 -12.63
C GLN A 561 15.93 -31.04 -13.94
N LYS A 562 15.64 -31.74 -15.05
CA LYS A 562 16.15 -31.43 -16.40
C LYS A 562 15.74 -30.06 -16.95
N VAL A 563 14.61 -29.48 -16.51
CA VAL A 563 14.09 -28.19 -17.02
C VAL A 563 14.33 -27.01 -16.09
N ARG A 564 14.74 -27.26 -14.83
CA ARG A 564 14.88 -26.20 -13.80
C ARG A 564 15.83 -25.10 -14.24
N LYS A 565 16.99 -25.46 -14.79
CA LYS A 565 18.00 -24.50 -15.27
C LYS A 565 17.51 -23.67 -16.44
N GLU A 566 16.89 -24.28 -17.44
CA GLU A 566 16.35 -23.57 -18.59
C GLU A 566 15.25 -22.58 -18.18
N THR A 567 14.35 -23.02 -17.30
CA THR A 567 13.28 -22.16 -16.75
C THR A 567 13.86 -20.97 -15.97
N HIS A 568 14.85 -21.23 -15.12
CA HIS A 568 15.57 -20.19 -14.39
C HIS A 568 16.24 -19.19 -15.35
N ASP A 569 17.00 -19.67 -16.35
CA ASP A 569 17.72 -18.80 -17.28
C ASP A 569 16.75 -17.95 -18.12
N LEU A 570 15.54 -18.45 -18.42
CA LEU A 570 14.46 -17.68 -19.03
C LEU A 570 13.94 -16.55 -18.11
N TRP A 571 13.88 -16.78 -16.80
CA TRP A 571 13.46 -15.77 -15.83
C TRP A 571 14.48 -14.64 -15.68
N TYR A 572 15.76 -14.97 -15.86
CA TYR A 572 16.92 -14.10 -15.68
C TYR A 572 17.67 -13.82 -16.99
N ARG A 573 16.95 -13.64 -18.10
CA ARG A 573 17.57 -13.29 -19.39
C ARG A 573 18.35 -11.99 -19.30
N GLU A 574 19.45 -11.90 -20.04
CA GLU A 574 20.27 -10.68 -20.17
C GLU A 574 20.84 -10.13 -18.85
N THR A 575 21.04 -11.00 -17.84
CA THR A 575 21.74 -10.66 -16.60
C THR A 575 23.26 -10.83 -16.75
N SER A 576 24.04 -10.14 -15.91
CA SER A 576 25.48 -10.38 -15.79
C SER A 576 25.78 -11.70 -15.06
N SER A 577 26.97 -12.26 -15.29
CA SER A 577 27.46 -13.46 -14.58
C SER A 577 27.38 -13.32 -13.07
N ASP A 578 27.66 -12.13 -12.52
CA ASP A 578 27.65 -11.91 -11.06
C ASP A 578 26.27 -12.09 -10.43
N VAL A 579 25.18 -11.72 -11.14
CA VAL A 579 23.81 -12.01 -10.69
C VAL A 579 23.54 -13.50 -10.76
N ASN A 580 24.10 -14.18 -11.77
CA ASN A 580 24.00 -15.63 -11.92
C ASN A 580 24.86 -16.39 -10.88
N ASP A 581 25.89 -15.77 -10.31
CA ASP A 581 26.74 -16.34 -9.25
C ASP A 581 26.14 -16.19 -7.84
N TYR A 582 25.13 -15.33 -7.67
CA TYR A 582 24.30 -15.27 -6.46
C TYR A 582 23.14 -16.28 -6.46
N ASN A 583 22.99 -17.06 -7.54
CA ASN A 583 21.92 -18.05 -7.65
C ASN A 583 22.05 -19.11 -6.55
N PHE A 584 21.15 -19.03 -5.58
CA PHE A 584 21.09 -19.88 -4.40
C PHE A 584 20.93 -21.38 -4.69
N LEU A 585 20.59 -21.72 -5.94
CA LEU A 585 20.46 -23.06 -6.44
C LEU A 585 21.24 -23.28 -7.73
N THR A 586 22.47 -22.73 -7.89
CA THR A 586 23.37 -23.20 -8.98
C THR A 586 23.56 -24.74 -8.99
N ASN A 587 23.12 -25.43 -7.94
CA ASN A 587 23.07 -26.88 -7.85
C ASN A 587 21.61 -27.44 -7.92
N PHE A 588 20.70 -26.84 -8.70
CA PHE A 588 19.40 -27.46 -9.04
C PHE A 588 19.55 -28.90 -9.56
N ALA A 589 20.70 -29.20 -10.15
CA ALA A 589 21.11 -30.51 -10.66
C ALA A 589 21.57 -31.51 -9.59
N ASP A 590 21.83 -31.08 -8.35
CA ASP A 590 22.18 -31.99 -7.24
C ASP A 590 20.97 -32.33 -6.36
N LEU A 591 19.91 -31.52 -6.43
CA LEU A 591 18.67 -31.79 -5.69
C LEU A 591 17.87 -32.90 -6.37
N PRO A 592 17.19 -33.78 -5.61
CA PRO A 592 16.39 -34.85 -6.17
C PRO A 592 15.38 -34.37 -7.21
N ASP A 593 15.02 -35.25 -8.14
CA ASP A 593 13.96 -34.98 -9.10
C ASP A 593 12.62 -34.81 -8.36
N SER A 594 11.67 -34.10 -8.98
CA SER A 594 10.32 -34.01 -8.41
C SER A 594 9.60 -35.36 -8.52
N GLY A 595 8.78 -35.67 -7.52
CA GLY A 595 7.88 -36.82 -7.49
C GLY A 595 6.55 -36.58 -8.22
N ILE A 596 6.33 -35.36 -8.74
CA ILE A 596 5.15 -35.03 -9.54
C ILE A 596 5.25 -35.71 -10.90
N GLU A 597 4.20 -36.43 -11.29
CA GLU A 597 4.10 -37.03 -12.62
C GLU A 597 3.64 -35.98 -13.63
N TYR A 598 4.53 -35.61 -14.54
CA TYR A 598 4.24 -34.70 -15.65
C TYR A 598 3.90 -35.46 -16.94
N GLN A 599 2.81 -35.06 -17.59
CA GLN A 599 2.25 -35.69 -18.79
C GLN A 599 2.52 -34.89 -20.07
N THR A 600 3.00 -33.65 -19.95
CA THR A 600 3.25 -32.73 -21.07
C THR A 600 4.74 -32.41 -21.26
N ASP A 601 5.08 -31.83 -22.41
CA ASP A 601 6.38 -31.22 -22.69
C ASP A 601 6.52 -29.78 -22.15
N GLN A 602 5.48 -29.28 -21.47
CA GLN A 602 5.41 -27.96 -20.86
C GLN A 602 5.21 -28.07 -19.34
N PRO A 603 6.18 -28.63 -18.59
CA PRO A 603 6.02 -28.95 -17.17
C PRO A 603 5.71 -27.73 -16.30
N GLN A 604 6.20 -26.52 -16.65
CA GLN A 604 5.82 -25.31 -15.91
C GLN A 604 4.33 -25.00 -16.05
N ALA A 605 3.78 -25.09 -17.27
CA ALA A 605 2.37 -24.86 -17.52
C ALA A 605 1.49 -25.92 -16.85
N GLU A 606 1.95 -27.17 -16.84
CA GLU A 606 1.27 -28.28 -16.16
C GLU A 606 1.31 -28.11 -14.63
N LEU A 607 2.45 -27.74 -14.03
CA LEU A 607 2.54 -27.45 -12.60
C LEU A 607 1.58 -26.31 -12.19
N TYR A 608 1.44 -25.28 -13.02
CA TYR A 608 0.46 -24.23 -12.80
C TYR A 608 -0.98 -24.76 -12.76
N GLN A 609 -1.31 -25.72 -13.60
CA GLN A 609 -2.62 -26.36 -13.61
C GLN A 609 -2.81 -27.25 -12.38
N LEU A 610 -1.81 -28.06 -12.02
CA LEU A 610 -1.82 -28.90 -10.82
C LEU A 610 -1.99 -28.08 -9.54
N LEU A 611 -1.29 -26.94 -9.42
CA LEU A 611 -1.45 -26.03 -8.28
C LEU A 611 -2.84 -25.40 -8.21
N LYS A 612 -3.43 -25.05 -9.37
CA LYS A 612 -4.82 -24.57 -9.43
C LYS A 612 -5.79 -25.63 -8.91
N GLU A 613 -5.62 -26.88 -9.33
CA GLU A 613 -6.44 -28.01 -8.91
C GLU A 613 -6.25 -28.33 -7.42
N HIS A 614 -5.00 -28.34 -6.94
CA HIS A 614 -4.65 -28.61 -5.53
C HIS A 614 -5.25 -27.59 -4.55
N THR A 615 -5.39 -26.34 -4.99
CA THR A 615 -5.97 -25.25 -4.20
C THR A 615 -7.45 -25.00 -4.49
N ALA A 616 -8.10 -25.86 -5.29
CA ALA A 616 -9.41 -25.54 -5.87
C ALA A 616 -10.56 -25.44 -4.87
N THR A 617 -10.49 -26.18 -3.77
CA THR A 617 -11.50 -26.13 -2.69
C THR A 617 -11.52 -24.79 -1.95
N THR A 618 -10.53 -23.92 -2.21
CA THR A 618 -10.38 -22.62 -1.56
C THR A 618 -10.68 -21.44 -2.48
N HIS A 619 -11.12 -21.70 -3.72
CA HIS A 619 -11.24 -20.68 -4.76
C HIS A 619 -12.15 -19.51 -4.34
N ASN A 620 -11.53 -18.34 -4.18
CA ASN A 620 -12.23 -17.06 -4.27
C ASN A 620 -12.26 -16.61 -5.73
N ASN A 621 -13.44 -16.71 -6.35
CA ASN A 621 -13.65 -16.36 -7.76
C ASN A 621 -14.04 -14.89 -7.96
N SER A 622 -13.93 -14.02 -6.94
CA SER A 622 -14.39 -12.62 -7.00
C SER A 622 -13.80 -11.82 -8.16
N HIS A 623 -12.57 -12.15 -8.56
CA HIS A 623 -11.85 -11.49 -9.65
C HIS A 623 -11.73 -12.32 -10.93
N GLN A 624 -12.14 -13.59 -10.91
CA GLN A 624 -12.07 -14.46 -12.08
C GLN A 624 -13.21 -14.17 -13.06
N LEU A 625 -12.91 -14.28 -14.36
CA LEU A 625 -13.94 -14.22 -15.40
C LEU A 625 -14.75 -15.52 -15.42
N THR A 626 -16.03 -15.42 -15.11
CA THR A 626 -16.99 -16.53 -15.10
C THR A 626 -17.54 -16.80 -16.52
N SER A 627 -18.69 -17.46 -16.62
CA SER A 627 -19.43 -17.74 -17.86
C SER A 627 -20.52 -16.71 -18.18
N SER A 628 -20.53 -15.55 -17.50
CA SER A 628 -21.42 -14.43 -17.84
C SER A 628 -21.21 -13.97 -19.30
N ILE A 629 -22.23 -13.38 -19.94
CA ILE A 629 -22.15 -12.95 -21.35
C ILE A 629 -21.05 -11.90 -21.58
N ASN A 630 -20.82 -11.02 -20.59
CA ASN A 630 -19.75 -10.04 -20.63
C ASN A 630 -18.41 -10.73 -20.46
N ASP A 631 -18.27 -11.54 -19.40
CA ASP A 631 -17.04 -12.29 -19.10
C ASP A 631 -16.59 -13.11 -20.31
N TYR A 632 -17.52 -13.77 -21.01
CA TYR A 632 -17.22 -14.53 -22.23
C TYR A 632 -16.66 -13.65 -23.37
N LYS A 633 -17.29 -12.51 -23.66
CA LYS A 633 -16.80 -11.59 -24.71
C LYS A 633 -15.41 -11.07 -24.34
N PHE A 634 -15.25 -10.68 -23.09
CA PHE A 634 -14.06 -10.06 -22.54
C PHE A 634 -12.85 -10.99 -22.47
N LYS A 635 -13.05 -12.31 -22.32
CA LYS A 635 -11.98 -13.32 -22.41
C LYS A 635 -11.16 -13.25 -23.70
N ARG A 636 -11.72 -12.70 -24.78
CA ARG A 636 -10.98 -12.46 -26.02
C ARG A 636 -9.75 -11.58 -25.81
N LEU A 637 -9.83 -10.60 -24.90
CA LEU A 637 -8.74 -9.68 -24.61
C LEU A 637 -7.57 -10.35 -23.86
N GLU A 638 -7.80 -11.45 -23.14
CA GLU A 638 -6.73 -12.16 -22.43
C GLU A 638 -5.70 -12.80 -23.37
N ASN A 639 -6.04 -12.96 -24.66
CA ASN A 639 -5.14 -13.46 -25.70
C ASN A 639 -4.26 -12.39 -26.32
N LEU A 640 -4.47 -11.12 -25.99
CA LEU A 640 -3.64 -10.04 -26.52
C LEU A 640 -2.25 -10.07 -25.89
N THR A 641 -1.25 -10.02 -26.77
CA THR A 641 0.15 -9.89 -26.40
C THR A 641 0.87 -8.90 -27.31
N GLY A 642 1.97 -8.34 -26.83
CA GLY A 642 2.91 -7.54 -27.62
C GLY A 642 2.70 -6.04 -27.60
N GLU A 643 3.31 -5.34 -28.57
CA GLU A 643 3.47 -3.88 -28.53
C GLU A 643 2.15 -3.09 -28.49
N SER A 644 1.07 -3.65 -29.02
CA SER A 644 -0.27 -3.07 -28.91
C SER A 644 -0.72 -2.99 -27.45
N VAL A 645 -0.47 -4.03 -26.66
CA VAL A 645 -0.78 -4.06 -25.22
C VAL A 645 0.04 -3.03 -24.46
N SER A 646 1.28 -2.74 -24.89
CA SER A 646 2.12 -1.68 -24.30
C SER A 646 1.52 -0.27 -24.36
N LEU A 647 0.56 -0.02 -25.25
CA LEU A 647 -0.12 1.28 -25.37
C LEU A 647 -1.13 1.52 -24.24
N LEU A 648 -1.73 0.44 -23.71
CA LEU A 648 -2.63 0.51 -22.56
C LEU A 648 -1.86 0.92 -21.29
N PRO A 649 -2.53 1.59 -20.34
CA PRO A 649 -1.91 1.87 -19.06
C PRO A 649 -1.95 0.62 -18.16
N GLU A 650 -1.15 0.63 -17.12
CA GLU A 650 -0.96 -0.49 -16.17
C GLU A 650 -2.29 -0.91 -15.52
N VAL A 651 -3.15 0.05 -15.18
CA VAL A 651 -4.47 -0.19 -14.58
C VAL A 651 -5.51 0.69 -15.26
N SER A 652 -6.52 0.07 -15.86
CA SER A 652 -7.73 0.74 -16.32
C SER A 652 -8.97 0.10 -15.73
N PHE A 653 -9.94 0.90 -15.29
CA PHE A 653 -11.27 0.39 -14.95
C PHE A 653 -12.22 0.56 -16.11
N VAL A 654 -12.96 -0.50 -16.43
CA VAL A 654 -14.02 -0.53 -17.44
C VAL A 654 -15.33 -0.70 -16.69
N VAL A 655 -16.18 0.32 -16.74
CA VAL A 655 -17.53 0.30 -16.19
C VAL A 655 -18.49 0.00 -17.33
N VAL A 656 -19.13 -1.16 -17.26
CA VAL A 656 -20.15 -1.58 -18.22
C VAL A 656 -21.52 -1.30 -17.61
N ASN A 657 -22.28 -0.41 -18.24
CA ASN A 657 -23.61 -0.04 -17.79
C ASN A 657 -24.66 -0.82 -18.59
N ASP A 658 -25.56 -1.46 -17.86
CA ASP A 658 -26.83 -1.96 -18.37
C ASP A 658 -27.96 -1.06 -17.85
N SER A 659 -29.17 -1.26 -18.38
CA SER A 659 -30.39 -0.52 -18.07
C SER A 659 -30.67 -0.30 -16.57
N ASN A 660 -30.22 -1.20 -15.68
CA ASN A 660 -30.42 -1.07 -14.22
C ASN A 660 -29.19 -1.38 -13.35
N THR A 661 -28.06 -1.82 -13.92
CA THR A 661 -26.88 -2.23 -13.13
C THR A 661 -25.58 -1.83 -13.82
N SER A 662 -24.53 -1.58 -13.04
CA SER A 662 -23.18 -1.33 -13.55
C SER A 662 -22.26 -2.45 -13.09
N GLN A 663 -21.40 -2.94 -13.99
CA GLN A 663 -20.39 -3.94 -13.69
C GLN A 663 -19.00 -3.32 -13.89
N VAL A 664 -18.13 -3.47 -12.89
CA VAL A 664 -16.74 -2.99 -12.97
C VAL A 664 -15.83 -4.14 -13.35
N PHE A 665 -14.96 -3.91 -14.33
CA PHE A 665 -13.84 -4.76 -14.69
C PHE A 665 -12.53 -3.98 -14.61
N THR A 666 -11.42 -4.69 -14.44
CA THR A 666 -10.07 -4.11 -14.49
C THR A 666 -9.27 -4.72 -15.63
N LEU A 667 -8.76 -3.86 -16.52
CA LEU A 667 -7.72 -4.18 -17.48
C LEU A 667 -6.34 -3.91 -16.86
N LEU A 668 -5.52 -4.95 -16.76
CA LEU A 668 -4.19 -4.92 -16.18
C LEU A 668 -3.15 -5.22 -17.25
N ARG A 669 -2.33 -4.23 -17.60
CA ARG A 669 -1.20 -4.45 -18.50
C ARG A 669 -0.03 -5.04 -17.69
N ASN A 670 0.35 -6.28 -18.00
CA ASN A 670 1.52 -6.89 -17.40
C ASN A 670 2.74 -6.54 -18.28
N SER A 671 3.58 -5.63 -17.78
CA SER A 671 4.77 -5.18 -18.49
C SER A 671 5.87 -6.24 -18.41
N ALA A 672 6.22 -6.85 -19.54
CA ALA A 672 7.27 -7.86 -19.56
C ALA A 672 8.68 -7.26 -19.44
N HIS A 673 9.54 -7.96 -18.70
CA HIS A 673 10.95 -7.62 -18.54
C HIS A 673 11.83 -8.84 -18.81
N SER A 674 13.04 -8.61 -19.33
CA SER A 674 14.04 -9.68 -19.45
C SER A 674 14.40 -10.24 -18.08
N ASN A 675 14.54 -9.37 -17.07
CA ASN A 675 14.67 -9.72 -15.66
C ASN A 675 14.33 -8.52 -14.72
N VAL A 676 14.10 -8.83 -13.44
CA VAL A 676 13.89 -7.86 -12.34
C VAL A 676 15.07 -7.83 -11.34
N ALA A 677 16.23 -8.35 -11.73
CA ALA A 677 17.36 -8.59 -10.82
C ALA A 677 18.22 -7.34 -10.51
N HIS A 678 17.98 -6.21 -11.20
CA HIS A 678 18.79 -5.01 -11.03
C HIS A 678 17.95 -3.81 -10.58
N LEU A 679 18.52 -3.00 -9.70
CA LEU A 679 17.85 -1.83 -9.14
C LEU A 679 17.60 -0.69 -10.13
N PHE A 680 18.52 -0.47 -11.07
CA PHE A 680 18.47 0.68 -11.96
C PHE A 680 18.19 0.29 -13.41
N ALA A 681 17.83 1.29 -14.22
CA ALA A 681 17.65 1.17 -15.66
C ALA A 681 16.63 0.10 -16.09
N GLU A 682 15.54 -0.07 -15.34
CA GLU A 682 14.42 -0.99 -15.66
C GLU A 682 13.95 -0.85 -17.11
N LYS A 683 13.88 0.38 -17.64
CA LYS A 683 13.52 0.67 -19.03
C LYS A 683 14.37 -0.06 -20.06
N LYS A 684 15.65 -0.35 -19.77
CA LYS A 684 16.54 -1.08 -20.69
C LYS A 684 16.20 -2.56 -20.78
N ARG A 685 15.50 -3.11 -19.79
CA ARG A 685 15.07 -4.51 -19.72
C ARG A 685 13.64 -4.72 -20.19
N ARG A 686 13.01 -3.68 -20.73
CA ARG A 686 11.59 -3.69 -21.09
C ARG A 686 11.39 -4.45 -22.40
N LEU A 687 10.54 -5.47 -22.37
CA LEU A 687 10.22 -6.31 -23.53
C LEU A 687 8.78 -6.06 -24.00
N HIS A 688 8.57 -4.99 -24.78
CA HIS A 688 7.24 -4.59 -25.24
C HIS A 688 6.51 -5.68 -26.04
N ALA A 689 7.25 -6.47 -26.83
CA ALA A 689 6.71 -7.58 -27.61
C ALA A 689 6.19 -8.76 -26.77
N GLU A 690 6.51 -8.80 -25.47
CA GLU A 690 6.09 -9.85 -24.55
C GLU A 690 5.03 -9.40 -23.54
N ASP A 691 4.54 -8.16 -23.67
CA ASP A 691 3.45 -7.69 -22.81
C ASP A 691 2.22 -8.55 -22.93
N THR A 692 1.53 -8.73 -21.81
CA THR A 692 0.26 -9.45 -21.76
C THR A 692 -0.79 -8.60 -21.08
N LEU A 693 -2.05 -8.93 -21.33
CA LEU A 693 -3.21 -8.25 -20.75
C LEU A 693 -3.96 -9.23 -19.86
N THR A 694 -4.07 -8.91 -18.57
CA THR A 694 -4.97 -9.61 -17.65
C THR A 694 -6.26 -8.82 -17.52
N LEU A 695 -7.38 -9.52 -17.57
CA LEU A 695 -8.69 -8.94 -17.31
C LEU A 695 -9.31 -9.60 -16.08
N ALA A 696 -9.83 -8.78 -15.18
CA ALA A 696 -10.44 -9.25 -13.94
C ALA A 696 -11.79 -8.57 -13.67
N ARG A 697 -12.66 -9.27 -12.94
CA ARG A 697 -13.89 -8.66 -12.38
C ARG A 697 -13.55 -7.77 -11.18
N GLY A 698 -14.36 -6.74 -10.97
CA GLY A 698 -14.17 -5.76 -9.90
C GLY A 698 -12.94 -4.87 -10.11
N ALA A 699 -12.65 -4.01 -9.13
CA ALA A 699 -11.47 -3.16 -9.13
C ALA A 699 -10.25 -3.88 -8.54
N ILE A 700 -9.16 -3.94 -9.32
CA ILE A 700 -7.82 -4.32 -8.87
C ILE A 700 -6.89 -3.13 -9.09
N GLY A 701 -6.21 -2.68 -8.04
CA GLY A 701 -5.42 -1.45 -8.06
C GLY A 701 -6.14 -0.29 -7.39
N THR A 702 -5.36 0.62 -6.81
CA THR A 702 -5.88 1.76 -6.02
C THR A 702 -5.65 3.10 -6.70
N TYR A 703 -4.90 3.09 -7.81
CA TYR A 703 -4.52 4.25 -8.60
C TYR A 703 -4.85 4.00 -10.08
N PRO A 704 -6.14 4.02 -10.45
CA PRO A 704 -6.52 3.86 -11.86
C PRO A 704 -5.85 4.96 -12.70
N LYS A 705 -5.29 4.56 -13.84
CA LYS A 705 -4.70 5.51 -14.79
C LYS A 705 -5.69 5.93 -15.87
N ALA A 706 -6.61 5.05 -16.22
CA ALA A 706 -7.69 5.34 -17.16
C ALA A 706 -9.03 4.75 -16.68
N PHE A 707 -10.10 5.43 -17.08
CA PHE A 707 -11.47 4.98 -16.92
C PHE A 707 -12.11 4.86 -18.28
N PHE A 708 -12.82 3.75 -18.51
CA PHE A 708 -13.69 3.54 -19.66
C PHE A 708 -15.11 3.33 -19.16
N ASN A 709 -16.05 4.08 -19.72
CA ASN A 709 -17.46 4.00 -19.37
C ASN A 709 -18.26 3.64 -20.63
N ILE A 710 -18.77 2.42 -20.67
CA ILE A 710 -19.40 1.86 -21.88
C ILE A 710 -20.77 1.29 -21.55
N SER A 711 -21.66 1.24 -22.54
CA SER A 711 -22.93 0.53 -22.44
C SER A 711 -22.75 -0.97 -22.73
N GLN A 712 -23.72 -1.77 -22.29
CA GLN A 712 -23.78 -3.20 -22.58
C GLN A 712 -23.75 -3.52 -24.09
N GLN A 713 -24.30 -2.64 -24.92
CA GLN A 713 -24.32 -2.78 -26.38
C GLN A 713 -22.93 -2.53 -26.99
N GLU A 714 -22.12 -1.66 -26.38
CA GLU A 714 -20.80 -1.26 -26.90
C GLU A 714 -19.67 -2.23 -26.54
N VAL A 715 -19.89 -3.19 -25.64
CA VAL A 715 -18.86 -4.14 -25.17
C VAL A 715 -18.13 -4.81 -26.33
N ALA A 716 -18.86 -5.26 -27.36
CA ALA A 716 -18.24 -5.93 -28.51
C ALA A 716 -17.35 -4.98 -29.34
N GLU A 717 -17.82 -3.75 -29.58
CA GLU A 717 -17.07 -2.74 -30.33
C GLU A 717 -15.85 -2.22 -29.55
N PHE A 718 -15.96 -2.09 -28.23
CA PHE A 718 -14.86 -1.75 -27.34
C PHE A 718 -13.75 -2.79 -27.39
N ILE A 719 -14.09 -4.08 -27.30
CA ILE A 719 -13.14 -5.20 -27.40
C ILE A 719 -12.44 -5.17 -28.76
N VAL A 720 -13.18 -5.03 -29.85
CA VAL A 720 -12.62 -4.96 -31.21
C VAL A 720 -11.71 -3.74 -31.39
N ALA A 721 -12.03 -2.60 -30.77
CA ALA A 721 -11.18 -1.42 -30.80
C ALA A 721 -9.84 -1.64 -30.07
N ILE A 722 -9.84 -2.36 -28.94
CA ILE A 722 -8.61 -2.74 -28.23
C ILE A 722 -7.79 -3.75 -29.06
N GLU A 723 -8.43 -4.79 -29.59
CA GLU A 723 -7.74 -5.84 -30.38
C GLU A 723 -7.05 -5.26 -31.63
N ASN A 724 -7.62 -4.24 -32.26
CA ASN A 724 -7.09 -3.62 -33.47
C ASN A 724 -6.11 -2.46 -33.21
N MET A 725 -5.89 -2.08 -31.94
CA MET A 725 -5.03 -0.97 -31.58
C MET A 725 -3.56 -1.28 -31.91
N LYS A 726 -2.88 -0.41 -32.66
CA LYS A 726 -1.46 -0.58 -33.04
C LYS A 726 -0.61 0.64 -32.77
N THR A 727 -1.22 1.82 -32.68
CA THR A 727 -0.54 3.09 -32.58
C THR A 727 -1.07 3.93 -31.42
N LYS A 728 -0.34 5.00 -31.06
CA LYS A 728 -0.81 5.98 -30.08
C LYS A 728 -2.09 6.68 -30.55
N ASP A 729 -2.28 6.85 -31.86
CA ASP A 729 -3.49 7.46 -32.42
C ASP A 729 -4.69 6.53 -32.28
N ASP A 730 -4.50 5.21 -32.44
CA ASP A 730 -5.56 4.22 -32.15
C ASP A 730 -5.97 4.26 -30.68
N TYR A 731 -5.00 4.39 -29.77
CA TYR A 731 -5.29 4.54 -28.34
C TYR A 731 -6.04 5.85 -28.05
N PHE A 732 -5.63 6.96 -28.69
CA PHE A 732 -6.34 8.23 -28.60
C PHE A 732 -7.79 8.10 -29.09
N ASN A 733 -8.02 7.40 -30.20
CA ASN A 733 -9.35 7.16 -30.76
C ASN A 733 -10.22 6.29 -29.82
N LEU A 734 -9.67 5.22 -29.26
CA LEU A 734 -10.34 4.40 -28.24
C LEU A 734 -10.80 5.27 -27.06
N LYS A 735 -9.89 6.09 -26.52
CA LYS A 735 -10.21 6.97 -25.39
C LYS A 735 -11.19 8.07 -25.76
N SER A 736 -11.12 8.61 -26.96
CA SER A 736 -12.05 9.66 -27.41
C SER A 736 -13.49 9.15 -27.50
N ARG A 737 -13.67 7.85 -27.74
CA ARG A 737 -15.00 7.24 -27.77
C ARG A 737 -15.51 6.79 -26.40
N TYR A 738 -14.64 6.22 -25.56
CA TYR A 738 -15.09 5.48 -24.38
C TYR A 738 -14.55 5.98 -23.04
N ALA A 739 -13.54 6.85 -23.01
CA ALA A 739 -12.86 7.20 -21.77
C ALA A 739 -13.48 8.38 -21.03
N VAL A 740 -13.50 8.28 -19.69
CA VAL A 740 -13.76 9.43 -18.80
C VAL A 740 -12.41 10.07 -18.49
N ARG A 741 -12.07 11.11 -19.25
CA ARG A 741 -10.80 11.86 -19.15
C ARG A 741 -10.85 12.86 -17.98
N ARG A 742 -9.69 13.36 -17.58
CA ARG A 742 -9.54 14.48 -16.61
C ARG A 742 -10.35 15.73 -16.98
N THR A 743 -10.56 15.94 -18.28
CA THR A 743 -11.27 17.08 -18.88
C THR A 743 -12.76 16.79 -19.10
N ASN A 744 -13.23 15.58 -18.83
CA ASN A 744 -14.64 15.22 -19.01
C ASN A 744 -15.49 15.97 -17.98
N THR A 745 -16.53 16.67 -18.44
CA THR A 745 -17.42 17.47 -17.58
C THR A 745 -18.14 16.63 -16.53
N ASP A 746 -18.40 15.35 -16.82
CA ASP A 746 -19.11 14.41 -15.95
C ASP A 746 -18.15 13.59 -15.07
N PHE A 747 -16.86 13.93 -15.01
CA PHE A 747 -15.85 13.18 -14.26
C PHE A 747 -16.27 12.92 -12.81
N TRP A 748 -16.79 13.93 -12.11
CA TRP A 748 -17.20 13.80 -10.71
C TRP A 748 -18.43 12.92 -10.54
N THR A 749 -19.44 13.07 -11.40
CA THR A 749 -20.62 12.20 -11.40
C THR A 749 -20.24 10.74 -11.70
N PHE A 750 -19.31 10.51 -12.63
CA PHE A 750 -18.79 9.17 -12.90
C PHE A 750 -18.03 8.62 -11.68
N SER A 751 -17.14 9.42 -11.08
CA SER A 751 -16.35 9.06 -9.90
C SER A 751 -17.23 8.65 -8.72
N ASP A 752 -18.29 9.41 -8.42
CA ASP A 752 -19.22 9.12 -7.33
C ASP A 752 -19.97 7.81 -7.56
N LYS A 753 -20.48 7.60 -8.78
CA LYS A 753 -21.15 6.35 -9.18
C LYS A 753 -20.22 5.16 -9.10
N LEU A 754 -18.98 5.31 -9.55
CA LEU A 754 -17.96 4.27 -9.46
C LEU A 754 -17.67 3.91 -7.99
N HIS A 755 -17.44 4.88 -7.12
CA HIS A 755 -17.23 4.61 -5.69
C HIS A 755 -18.45 3.98 -5.04
N GLN A 756 -19.67 4.41 -5.37
CA GLN A 756 -20.89 3.78 -4.88
C GLN A 756 -20.99 2.32 -5.33
N GLN A 757 -20.72 2.04 -6.62
CA GLN A 757 -20.73 0.68 -7.15
C GLN A 757 -19.69 -0.19 -6.47
N LEU A 758 -18.46 0.31 -6.31
CA LEU A 758 -17.39 -0.42 -5.63
C LEU A 758 -17.71 -0.67 -4.15
N ASN A 759 -18.35 0.27 -3.46
CA ASN A 759 -18.79 0.08 -2.09
C ASN A 759 -19.82 -1.07 -1.99
N ASN A 760 -20.76 -1.13 -2.93
CA ASN A 760 -21.75 -2.21 -2.99
C ASN A 760 -21.11 -3.57 -3.32
N ASP A 761 -20.15 -3.59 -4.26
CA ASP A 761 -19.52 -4.84 -4.74
C ASP A 761 -18.48 -5.39 -3.75
N GLN A 762 -17.70 -4.52 -3.11
CA GLN A 762 -16.54 -4.89 -2.29
C GLN A 762 -16.85 -4.89 -0.79
N GLY A 763 -17.91 -4.20 -0.34
CA GLY A 763 -18.32 -4.16 1.05
C GLY A 763 -17.19 -3.71 1.99
N ILE A 764 -16.78 -4.60 2.90
CA ILE A 764 -15.74 -4.31 3.90
C ILE A 764 -14.34 -4.07 3.31
N GLU A 765 -14.11 -4.42 2.03
CA GLU A 765 -12.84 -4.18 1.33
C GLU A 765 -12.78 -2.79 0.65
N PHE A 766 -13.91 -2.08 0.61
CA PHE A 766 -14.01 -0.79 -0.08
C PHE A 766 -13.20 0.32 0.60
N GLY A 767 -12.53 1.11 -0.22
CA GLY A 767 -11.99 2.41 0.17
C GLY A 767 -11.94 3.34 -1.04
N LEU A 768 -11.81 4.65 -0.78
CA LEU A 768 -11.72 5.63 -1.85
C LEU A 768 -10.46 5.42 -2.71
N LEU A 769 -10.61 5.54 -4.01
CA LEU A 769 -9.53 5.47 -4.98
C LEU A 769 -8.69 6.76 -4.94
N ASP A 770 -7.47 6.68 -5.46
CA ASP A 770 -6.59 7.82 -5.60
C ASP A 770 -6.41 8.24 -7.06
N TYR A 771 -6.58 9.54 -7.33
CA TYR A 771 -6.60 10.11 -8.69
C TYR A 771 -5.31 10.83 -9.10
N ASN A 772 -4.25 10.76 -8.29
CA ASN A 772 -2.96 11.38 -8.61
C ASN A 772 -2.26 10.76 -9.83
N ARG A 773 -2.61 9.52 -10.23
CA ARG A 773 -1.99 8.79 -11.36
C ARG A 773 -2.83 8.74 -12.63
N LEU A 774 -3.98 9.43 -12.68
CA LEU A 774 -4.78 9.51 -13.91
C LEU A 774 -3.92 10.09 -15.04
N GLU A 775 -3.91 9.43 -16.19
CA GLU A 775 -3.12 9.92 -17.31
C GLU A 775 -3.79 11.11 -18.02
N ASN A 776 -2.99 11.90 -18.72
CA ASN A 776 -3.44 12.96 -19.61
C ASN A 776 -3.03 12.61 -21.05
N LYS A 777 -3.74 11.63 -21.60
CA LYS A 777 -3.61 11.12 -22.98
C LYS A 777 -4.99 10.90 -23.53
#